data_AF-A0A959HUY1-F1
#
_entry.id   AF-A0A959HUY1-F1
#
_cell.length_a   1.000
_cell.length_b   1.000
_cell.length_c   1.000
_cell.angle_alpha   90.00
_cell.angle_beta   90.00
_cell.angle_gamma   90.00
#
_symmetry.space_group_name_H-M   'P 1'
#
loop_
_entity.id
_entity.type
_entity.pdbx_description
1 polymer ?
#
loop_
_entity_poly.entity_id
_entity_poly.type
_entity_poly.pdbx_seq_one_letter_code
_entity_poly.pdbx_strand_id
1 'polypeptide(L)'
;MTVKTLAYTDFFLLTAQQTAASALKDLNAAAAPFSFIIVDRKEDFGQFYYLFPRIEAEEMLAYWSTNTPGSTVKQALNLHEHDRTSTLPANADVTEAVENRYIVLDAGIPVGFIVYDYSAQPPPPPPAPVPGAGRDGDSGSMPLPGPTRGGDPFTVPDTSKSQTRGGGDSGSMPSSLEDLLEDEAEPFRAFPSISDPGTLEKEAEFSLDIGFAAEADKTLSNLVAINLPAVKPSDILFVKLMPNGAEVLNKAEKPLLLNLDSKVTFRCKVLSGAKEVSLTAIYTFKGQLVGMATRTIPVGETPALQPVEKPLSKCQLSLPELDYEQEAIDLLTTVMWDPVAKKLHWSMQAHKPHIDLDAEIKIDNTREFAAKIGQELGREGYKGRAAFNALRTLGQAIAAHMPANFFEALKDVHAAVKRVPKVLILTDEAYIPWELAYHPDLRLDPDIDPFLHLQTQTGRWWANDRVTGSPPTGLTVNLLSALAADYPPDSSHNPLVEAIAEKKYLVDHFKARAVAAKKEDLLDLTGSDKPVAGHLMHMALHGFSKPDLNEQLLALEDGDLSAEALFGPYFCGDVPAISFLFLNACQVATAGNTLGQASGFPGIVLTKGVLGFLAPLWNVHDVIARPFSEAFYEETLGKGRPIGEVLLELRRKFDYKTSLTQLAYIYYGHPALKLKKT
;
A
#
# COMPACT_ATOMS: atom_id res chain seq x y z
N MET A 1 40.50 -14.17 -18.34
CA MET A 1 39.81 -15.31 -17.68
C MET A 1 38.80 -15.81 -18.70
N THR A 2 38.50 -17.11 -18.80
CA THR A 2 37.50 -17.58 -19.78
C THR A 2 36.17 -17.83 -19.10
N VAL A 3 35.07 -17.66 -19.82
CA VAL A 3 33.70 -17.94 -19.36
C VAL A 3 33.58 -19.36 -18.79
N LYS A 4 34.28 -20.35 -19.36
CA LYS A 4 34.33 -21.74 -18.86
C LYS A 4 34.81 -21.86 -17.40
N THR A 5 35.71 -20.99 -16.95
CA THR A 5 36.26 -21.03 -15.58
C THR A 5 35.35 -20.44 -14.52
N LEU A 6 34.29 -19.72 -14.93
CA LEU A 6 33.28 -19.12 -14.06
C LEU A 6 31.94 -19.86 -14.09
N ALA A 7 31.79 -20.83 -14.99
CA ALA A 7 30.54 -21.55 -15.19
C ALA A 7 30.29 -22.56 -14.06
N TYR A 8 29.08 -22.55 -13.52
CA TYR A 8 28.55 -23.63 -12.71
C TYR A 8 28.34 -24.86 -13.58
N THR A 9 28.69 -26.03 -13.06
CA THR A 9 28.61 -27.31 -13.78
C THR A 9 27.58 -28.26 -13.18
N ASP A 10 26.89 -27.86 -12.11
CA ASP A 10 25.86 -28.62 -11.42
C ASP A 10 24.48 -28.45 -12.10
N PHE A 11 24.37 -28.96 -13.32
CA PHE A 11 23.10 -29.01 -14.05
C PHE A 11 22.77 -30.41 -14.55
N PHE A 12 21.48 -30.65 -14.80
CA PHE A 12 21.01 -31.83 -15.52
C PHE A 12 20.47 -31.43 -16.90
N LEU A 13 20.81 -32.19 -17.94
CA LEU A 13 20.38 -31.90 -19.31
C LEU A 13 19.14 -32.72 -19.67
N LEU A 14 18.10 -32.04 -20.11
CA LEU A 14 16.88 -32.63 -20.67
C LEU A 14 16.75 -32.27 -22.14
N THR A 15 16.01 -33.06 -22.90
CA THR A 15 15.62 -32.73 -24.27
C THR A 15 14.17 -32.28 -24.32
N ALA A 16 13.86 -31.27 -25.13
CA ALA A 16 12.51 -30.73 -25.24
C ALA A 16 11.48 -31.74 -25.77
N GLN A 17 11.94 -32.72 -26.56
CA GLN A 17 11.10 -33.75 -27.18
C GLN A 17 10.80 -34.94 -26.28
N GLN A 18 11.54 -35.15 -25.18
CA GLN A 18 11.22 -36.23 -24.26
C GLN A 18 9.87 -35.97 -23.57
N THR A 19 9.17 -37.02 -23.15
CA THR A 19 7.91 -36.86 -22.42
C THR A 19 8.16 -36.34 -21.01
N ALA A 20 7.23 -35.58 -20.46
CA ALA A 20 7.30 -35.04 -19.10
C ALA A 20 7.46 -36.15 -18.05
N ALA A 21 6.79 -37.29 -18.26
CA ALA A 21 6.91 -38.47 -17.39
C ALA A 21 8.32 -39.10 -17.44
N SER A 22 8.91 -39.22 -18.64
CA SER A 22 10.29 -39.72 -18.78
C SER A 22 11.29 -38.74 -18.17
N ALA A 23 11.12 -37.45 -18.45
CA ALA A 23 11.94 -36.38 -17.89
C ALA A 23 11.98 -36.43 -16.37
N LEU A 24 10.81 -36.52 -15.74
CA LEU A 24 10.68 -36.57 -14.29
C LEU A 24 11.30 -37.84 -13.71
N LYS A 25 11.15 -38.97 -14.39
CA LYS A 25 11.80 -40.23 -13.99
C LYS A 25 13.33 -40.09 -14.04
N ASP A 26 13.87 -39.48 -15.08
CA ASP A 26 15.32 -39.28 -15.26
C ASP A 26 15.88 -38.31 -14.21
N LEU A 27 15.15 -37.22 -13.90
CA LEU A 27 15.49 -36.29 -12.83
C LEU A 27 15.50 -36.95 -11.44
N ASN A 28 14.50 -37.80 -11.15
CA ASN A 28 14.41 -38.54 -9.90
C ASN A 28 15.49 -39.63 -9.76
N ALA A 29 15.95 -40.19 -10.88
CA ALA A 29 17.00 -41.21 -10.91
C ALA A 29 18.42 -40.64 -10.85
N ALA A 30 18.58 -39.32 -11.04
CA ALA A 30 19.88 -38.67 -11.09
C ALA A 30 20.52 -38.59 -9.69
N ALA A 31 21.70 -39.21 -9.54
CA ALA A 31 22.38 -39.41 -8.25
C ALA A 31 23.21 -38.19 -7.77
N ALA A 32 23.44 -37.18 -8.62
CA ALA A 32 24.24 -36.01 -8.30
C ALA A 32 23.35 -34.83 -7.84
N PRO A 33 23.78 -34.01 -6.85
CA PRO A 33 23.11 -32.76 -6.55
C PRO A 33 23.37 -31.77 -7.70
N PHE A 34 22.31 -31.39 -8.40
CA PHE A 34 22.31 -30.29 -9.36
C PHE A 34 21.19 -29.33 -8.99
N SER A 35 21.45 -28.05 -9.14
CA SER A 35 20.52 -26.98 -8.75
C SER A 35 19.68 -26.50 -9.93
N PHE A 36 20.17 -26.74 -11.15
CA PHE A 36 19.55 -26.27 -12.40
C PHE A 36 19.37 -27.38 -13.42
N ILE A 37 18.43 -27.16 -14.32
CA ILE A 37 18.15 -28.00 -15.47
C ILE A 37 18.38 -27.16 -16.72
N ILE A 38 19.16 -27.69 -17.66
CA ILE A 38 19.25 -27.17 -19.01
C ILE A 38 18.34 -28.00 -19.89
N VAL A 39 17.50 -27.34 -20.69
CA VAL A 39 16.68 -28.01 -21.69
C VAL A 39 17.19 -27.66 -23.08
N ASP A 40 17.59 -28.69 -23.82
CA ASP A 40 17.97 -28.60 -25.24
C ASP A 40 16.73 -28.78 -26.12
N ARG A 41 16.44 -27.78 -26.95
CA ARG A 41 15.37 -27.82 -27.94
C ARG A 41 15.97 -27.64 -29.32
N LYS A 42 16.01 -28.73 -30.08
CA LYS A 42 16.40 -28.72 -31.49
C LYS A 42 15.18 -28.60 -32.40
N GLU A 43 15.20 -27.65 -33.32
CA GLU A 43 14.20 -27.47 -34.40
C GLU A 43 14.90 -27.26 -35.75
N ASP A 44 14.13 -27.26 -36.84
CA ASP A 44 14.67 -27.22 -38.21
C ASP A 44 15.47 -25.93 -38.52
N PHE A 45 15.19 -24.85 -37.80
CA PHE A 45 15.80 -23.53 -38.01
C PHE A 45 16.77 -23.13 -36.89
N GLY A 46 17.02 -23.98 -35.89
CA GLY A 46 17.98 -23.66 -34.84
C GLY A 46 17.95 -24.60 -33.64
N GLN A 47 18.95 -24.43 -32.78
CA GLN A 47 19.04 -25.08 -31.47
C GLN A 47 18.89 -24.02 -30.38
N PHE A 48 18.00 -24.27 -29.44
CA PHE A 48 17.67 -23.35 -28.35
C PHE A 48 17.93 -24.04 -27.01
N TYR A 49 18.41 -23.26 -26.05
CA TYR A 49 18.66 -23.74 -24.71
C TYR A 49 17.88 -22.91 -23.69
N TYR A 50 17.45 -23.57 -22.63
CA TYR A 50 16.67 -22.97 -21.56
C TYR A 50 17.25 -23.40 -20.23
N LEU A 51 17.32 -22.48 -19.26
CA LEU A 51 17.84 -22.74 -17.93
C LEU A 51 16.72 -22.57 -16.89
N PHE A 52 16.41 -23.65 -16.17
CA PHE A 52 15.37 -23.66 -15.13
C PHE A 52 15.96 -24.06 -13.77
N PRO A 53 15.50 -23.46 -12.66
CA PRO A 53 15.69 -24.05 -11.34
C PRO A 53 15.08 -25.45 -11.30
N ARG A 54 15.79 -26.39 -10.67
CA ARG A 54 15.35 -27.80 -10.61
C ARG A 54 13.92 -27.96 -10.09
N ILE A 55 13.59 -27.27 -8.99
CA ILE A 55 12.30 -27.37 -8.31
C ILE A 55 11.14 -26.99 -9.24
N GLU A 56 11.27 -25.87 -9.96
CA GLU A 56 10.22 -25.38 -10.87
C GLU A 56 9.96 -26.37 -12.01
N ALA A 57 11.03 -26.90 -12.61
CA ALA A 57 10.90 -27.88 -13.67
C ALA A 57 10.36 -29.23 -13.15
N GLU A 58 10.76 -29.69 -11.96
CA GLU A 58 10.20 -30.91 -11.34
C GLU A 58 8.68 -30.78 -11.07
N GLU A 59 8.25 -29.65 -10.52
CA GLU A 59 6.82 -29.36 -10.26
C GLU A 59 6.00 -29.37 -11.55
N MET A 60 6.48 -28.67 -12.59
CA MET A 60 5.81 -28.65 -13.89
C MET A 60 5.78 -30.03 -14.54
N LEU A 61 6.90 -30.76 -14.57
CA LEU A 61 6.95 -32.10 -15.18
C LEU A 61 6.06 -33.10 -14.41
N ALA A 62 5.98 -33.02 -13.08
CA ALA A 62 5.07 -33.82 -12.26
C ALA A 62 3.60 -33.51 -12.55
N TYR A 63 3.26 -32.24 -12.64
CA TYR A 63 1.90 -31.82 -12.98
C TYR A 63 1.48 -32.34 -14.37
N TRP A 64 2.28 -32.07 -15.40
CA TRP A 64 1.94 -32.43 -16.77
C TRP A 64 1.99 -33.93 -17.03
N SER A 65 2.91 -34.67 -16.39
CA SER A 65 2.94 -36.14 -16.49
C SER A 65 1.68 -36.80 -15.90
N THR A 66 1.05 -36.17 -14.90
CA THR A 66 -0.15 -36.67 -14.24
C THR A 66 -1.42 -36.27 -14.98
N ASN A 67 -1.53 -34.99 -15.36
CA ASN A 67 -2.78 -34.42 -15.89
C ASN A 67 -2.91 -34.50 -17.41
N THR A 68 -1.78 -34.55 -18.14
CA THR A 68 -1.76 -34.67 -19.60
C THR A 68 -0.73 -35.73 -20.03
N PRO A 69 -1.04 -37.03 -19.83
CA PRO A 69 -0.11 -38.10 -20.14
C PRO A 69 0.34 -38.07 -21.61
N GLY A 70 1.66 -38.00 -21.82
CA GLY A 70 2.26 -37.91 -23.16
C GLY A 70 2.75 -36.52 -23.56
N SER A 71 2.45 -35.47 -22.78
CA SER A 71 3.04 -34.13 -23.00
C SER A 71 4.56 -34.19 -23.01
N THR A 72 5.17 -33.45 -23.93
CA THR A 72 6.63 -33.29 -24.04
C THR A 72 7.15 -32.27 -23.03
N VAL A 73 8.45 -32.28 -22.75
CA VAL A 73 9.12 -31.24 -21.93
C VAL A 73 8.90 -29.84 -22.53
N LYS A 74 8.88 -29.73 -23.87
CA LYS A 74 8.54 -28.49 -24.56
C LYS A 74 7.19 -27.94 -24.13
N GLN A 75 6.18 -28.81 -24.04
CA GLN A 75 4.82 -28.43 -23.64
C GLN A 75 4.74 -28.18 -22.14
N ALA A 76 5.34 -29.05 -21.33
CA ALA A 76 5.26 -28.96 -19.87
C ALA A 76 5.97 -27.72 -19.30
N LEU A 77 7.06 -27.28 -19.93
CA LEU A 77 7.82 -26.08 -19.54
C LEU A 77 7.53 -24.87 -20.42
N ASN A 78 6.53 -24.97 -21.30
CA ASN A 78 6.09 -23.92 -22.21
C ASN A 78 7.25 -23.22 -22.97
N LEU A 79 8.08 -23.99 -23.66
CA LEU A 79 9.30 -23.46 -24.28
C LEU A 79 8.99 -22.69 -25.57
N HIS A 80 9.27 -21.39 -25.59
CA HIS A 80 9.20 -20.54 -26.79
C HIS A 80 10.56 -19.98 -27.19
N GLU A 81 10.76 -19.61 -28.46
CA GLU A 81 12.06 -19.13 -28.97
C GLU A 81 12.51 -17.82 -28.33
N HIS A 82 11.56 -16.97 -27.95
CA HIS A 82 11.84 -15.67 -27.31
C HIS A 82 12.27 -15.82 -25.85
N ASP A 83 11.93 -16.94 -25.20
CA ASP A 83 12.30 -17.25 -23.80
C ASP A 83 13.63 -18.01 -23.68
N ARG A 84 14.36 -18.19 -24.78
CA ARG A 84 15.64 -18.90 -24.77
C ARG A 84 16.66 -18.18 -23.89
N THR A 85 17.48 -18.96 -23.19
CA THR A 85 18.62 -18.41 -22.46
C THR A 85 19.75 -18.11 -23.44
N SER A 86 20.33 -16.90 -23.35
CA SER A 86 21.49 -16.50 -24.14
C SER A 86 22.65 -17.50 -23.95
N THR A 87 23.40 -17.76 -25.03
CA THR A 87 24.51 -18.72 -25.01
C THR A 87 25.85 -18.04 -25.21
N LEU A 88 26.88 -18.46 -24.48
CA LEU A 88 28.27 -17.99 -24.66
C LEU A 88 29.19 -19.15 -25.03
N PRO A 89 30.13 -18.97 -25.96
CA PRO A 89 31.22 -19.91 -26.17
C PRO A 89 32.08 -20.07 -24.90
N ALA A 90 32.50 -21.30 -24.60
CA ALA A 90 33.33 -21.61 -23.43
C ALA A 90 34.68 -20.85 -23.43
N ASN A 91 35.18 -20.46 -24.60
CA ASN A 91 36.39 -19.67 -24.80
C ASN A 91 36.17 -18.15 -24.88
N ALA A 92 34.93 -17.66 -24.71
CA ALA A 92 34.63 -16.23 -24.71
C ALA A 92 35.28 -15.50 -23.52
N ASP A 93 35.50 -14.19 -23.68
CA ASP A 93 35.98 -13.32 -22.61
C ASP A 93 34.85 -13.02 -21.61
N VAL A 94 35.20 -12.89 -20.33
CA VAL A 94 34.26 -12.66 -19.23
C VAL A 94 33.53 -11.31 -19.38
N THR A 95 34.15 -10.35 -20.08
CA THR A 95 33.55 -9.05 -20.38
C THR A 95 32.34 -9.12 -21.31
N GLU A 96 32.13 -10.24 -22.01
CA GLU A 96 30.96 -10.48 -22.86
C GLU A 96 29.74 -10.99 -22.09
N ALA A 97 29.89 -11.35 -20.80
CA ALA A 97 28.80 -11.79 -19.94
C ALA A 97 28.12 -10.59 -19.23
N VAL A 98 27.43 -9.74 -20.02
CA VAL A 98 26.82 -8.47 -19.55
C VAL A 98 25.34 -8.63 -19.15
N GLU A 99 24.69 -9.73 -19.56
CA GLU A 99 23.31 -10.09 -19.19
C GLU A 99 23.23 -11.05 -17.99
N ASN A 100 22.09 -11.09 -17.31
CA ASN A 100 21.95 -11.72 -15.99
C ASN A 100 22.12 -13.26 -15.98
N ARG A 101 22.02 -13.97 -17.12
CA ARG A 101 22.08 -15.45 -17.20
C ARG A 101 22.58 -15.95 -18.56
N TYR A 102 23.50 -16.92 -18.59
CA TYR A 102 24.01 -17.54 -19.81
C TYR A 102 24.15 -19.06 -19.69
N ILE A 103 23.99 -19.76 -20.81
CA ILE A 103 24.43 -21.15 -20.97
C ILE A 103 25.78 -21.18 -21.69
N VAL A 104 26.74 -21.87 -21.11
CA VAL A 104 28.11 -21.96 -21.63
C VAL A 104 28.23 -23.18 -22.52
N LEU A 105 28.56 -22.96 -23.79
CA LEU A 105 28.69 -23.99 -24.81
C LEU A 105 30.15 -24.27 -25.16
N ASP A 106 30.57 -25.53 -25.11
CA ASP A 106 31.84 -25.98 -25.68
C ASP A 106 31.55 -26.83 -26.91
N ALA A 107 32.03 -26.39 -28.09
CA ALA A 107 31.69 -27.00 -29.38
C ALA A 107 30.18 -27.23 -29.61
N GLY A 108 29.34 -26.32 -29.11
CA GLY A 108 27.88 -26.39 -29.23
C GLY A 108 27.18 -27.27 -28.19
N ILE A 109 27.90 -27.84 -27.22
CA ILE A 109 27.36 -28.67 -26.15
C ILE A 109 27.34 -27.87 -24.84
N PRO A 110 26.23 -27.86 -24.07
CA PRO A 110 26.21 -27.26 -22.74
C PRO A 110 27.25 -27.91 -21.83
N VAL A 111 28.20 -27.11 -21.34
CA VAL A 111 29.22 -27.53 -20.36
C VAL A 111 29.09 -26.85 -19.02
N GLY A 112 28.19 -25.87 -18.92
CA GLY A 112 27.89 -25.16 -17.69
C GLY A 112 26.94 -24.00 -17.95
N PHE A 113 26.70 -23.22 -16.90
CA PHE A 113 25.87 -22.03 -16.96
C PHE A 113 26.48 -20.95 -16.07
N ILE A 114 26.19 -19.69 -16.38
CA ILE A 114 26.54 -18.54 -15.54
C ILE A 114 25.23 -17.92 -15.07
N VAL A 115 25.12 -17.80 -13.75
CA VAL A 115 24.15 -16.94 -13.08
C VAL A 115 25.00 -15.98 -12.27
N TYR A 116 24.92 -14.68 -12.55
CA TYR A 116 25.71 -13.72 -11.79
C TYR A 116 25.11 -13.55 -10.39
N ASP A 117 25.80 -14.11 -9.39
CA ASP A 117 25.61 -13.81 -7.97
C ASP A 117 26.46 -12.57 -7.62
N TYR A 118 25.82 -11.43 -7.36
CA TYR A 118 26.51 -10.19 -6.98
C TYR A 118 27.18 -10.28 -5.59
N SER A 119 27.00 -11.36 -4.83
CA SER A 119 27.62 -11.55 -3.50
C SER A 119 29.11 -11.94 -3.55
N ALA A 120 29.63 -12.33 -4.72
CA ALA A 120 30.98 -12.89 -4.87
C ALA A 120 32.03 -11.95 -5.51
N GLN A 121 31.76 -10.64 -5.61
CA GLN A 121 32.85 -9.70 -5.94
C GLN A 121 33.71 -9.43 -4.71
N PRO A 122 35.07 -9.45 -4.83
CA PRO A 122 35.91 -8.96 -3.76
C PRO A 122 35.56 -7.49 -3.47
N PRO A 123 35.53 -7.06 -2.19
CA PRO A 123 35.20 -5.69 -1.85
C PRO A 123 36.12 -4.73 -2.60
N PRO A 124 35.62 -3.55 -3.02
CA PRO A 124 36.47 -2.53 -3.64
C PRO A 124 37.63 -2.21 -2.69
N PRO A 125 38.85 -1.95 -3.22
CA PRO A 125 39.98 -1.61 -2.38
C PRO A 125 39.60 -0.41 -1.50
N PRO A 126 39.98 -0.41 -0.20
CA PRO A 126 39.66 0.69 0.69
C PRO A 126 40.20 2.00 0.10
N PRO A 127 39.46 3.11 0.23
CA PRO A 127 39.92 4.41 -0.25
C PRO A 127 41.26 4.75 0.39
N ALA A 128 42.17 5.31 -0.42
CA ALA A 128 43.49 5.72 0.03
C ALA A 128 43.37 6.64 1.28
N PRO A 129 44.26 6.49 2.28
CA PRO A 129 44.19 7.31 3.48
C PRO A 129 44.34 8.78 3.12
N VAL A 130 43.33 9.58 3.46
CA VAL A 130 43.42 11.04 3.46
C VAL A 130 44.46 11.43 4.53
N PRO A 131 45.53 12.18 4.20
CA PRO A 131 46.49 12.61 5.19
C PRO A 131 45.91 13.75 6.05
N GLY A 132 45.86 13.53 7.35
CA GLY A 132 45.98 14.60 8.35
C GLY A 132 44.68 15.16 8.94
N ALA A 133 44.37 14.73 10.17
CA ALA A 133 44.01 15.62 11.26
C ALA A 133 44.25 14.89 12.59
N GLY A 134 44.97 15.54 13.49
CA GLY A 134 45.63 14.96 14.64
C GLY A 134 44.71 14.35 15.69
N ARG A 135 45.27 13.33 16.35
CA ARG A 135 44.87 12.89 17.68
C ARG A 135 45.40 13.91 18.68
N ASP A 136 44.51 14.47 19.50
CA ASP A 136 44.82 14.83 20.88
C ASP A 136 43.70 14.27 21.75
N GLY A 137 44.10 13.45 22.72
CA GLY A 137 43.19 12.86 23.69
C GLY A 137 42.95 13.79 24.87
N ASP A 138 41.87 13.52 25.61
CA ASP A 138 41.97 13.50 27.06
C ASP A 138 40.80 12.71 27.65
N SER A 139 41.12 11.75 28.52
CA SER A 139 40.17 10.94 29.26
C SER A 139 40.10 11.49 30.68
N GLY A 140 39.15 12.41 30.91
CA GLY A 140 38.84 12.98 32.22
C GLY A 140 37.51 12.47 32.76
N SER A 141 37.57 11.53 33.70
CA SER A 141 36.44 10.98 34.45
C SER A 141 36.10 11.78 35.71
N MET A 142 34.79 11.77 36.07
CA MET A 142 34.10 12.14 37.34
C MET A 142 33.31 13.48 37.34
N PRO A 143 32.30 13.67 38.21
CA PRO A 143 31.32 12.73 38.80
C PRO A 143 29.83 13.24 38.73
N LEU A 144 28.90 12.34 39.03
CA LEU A 144 27.46 12.61 39.19
C LEU A 144 27.12 13.37 40.49
N PRO A 145 26.07 14.22 40.51
CA PRO A 145 25.40 14.62 41.73
C PRO A 145 24.05 13.89 41.91
N GLY A 146 23.82 13.31 43.08
CA GLY A 146 22.46 13.14 43.63
C GLY A 146 21.87 14.50 44.04
N PRO A 147 20.58 14.61 44.44
CA PRO A 147 20.19 14.09 45.76
C PRO A 147 18.68 13.72 45.99
N THR A 148 18.46 13.05 47.13
CA THR A 148 17.37 13.18 48.13
C THR A 148 15.90 12.80 47.85
N ARG A 149 15.42 11.88 48.72
CA ARG A 149 14.04 11.62 49.13
C ARG A 149 13.52 12.70 50.11
N GLY A 150 12.21 12.97 50.08
CA GLY A 150 11.41 13.22 51.30
C GLY A 150 10.23 14.19 51.17
N GLY A 151 9.00 13.69 51.36
CA GLY A 151 7.90 14.43 52.02
C GLY A 151 6.65 14.80 51.20
N ASP A 152 5.60 13.97 51.30
CA ASP A 152 4.17 14.32 51.13
C ASP A 152 3.59 14.84 52.47
N PRO A 153 2.32 15.29 52.60
CA PRO A 153 1.38 15.92 51.64
C PRO A 153 0.73 17.22 52.22
N PHE A 154 0.10 18.06 51.37
CA PHE A 154 -0.74 19.18 51.81
C PHE A 154 -2.23 18.95 51.51
N THR A 155 -3.01 18.95 52.58
CA THR A 155 -4.48 18.96 52.65
C THR A 155 -5.06 20.36 52.44
N VAL A 156 -6.16 20.43 51.69
CA VAL A 156 -6.99 21.63 51.46
C VAL A 156 -7.96 21.83 52.64
N PRO A 157 -8.16 23.06 53.16
CA PRO A 157 -9.18 23.31 54.16
C PRO A 157 -10.52 23.73 53.53
N ASP A 158 -11.56 23.03 53.99
CA ASP A 158 -12.98 23.31 53.90
C ASP A 158 -13.34 24.57 54.74
N THR A 159 -14.20 25.44 54.20
CA THR A 159 -14.88 26.47 54.99
C THR A 159 -16.34 26.59 54.55
N SER A 160 -17.22 26.21 55.47
CA SER A 160 -18.66 26.43 55.43
C SER A 160 -19.06 27.48 56.49
N LYS A 161 -20.07 28.29 56.15
CA LYS A 161 -21.06 29.06 56.96
C LYS A 161 -21.29 30.46 56.36
N SER A 162 -22.39 30.70 55.66
CA SER A 162 -23.75 31.04 56.16
C SER A 162 -23.90 32.49 56.68
N GLN A 163 -24.62 33.35 55.94
CA GLN A 163 -25.84 34.06 56.42
C GLN A 163 -26.44 35.03 55.35
N THR A 164 -27.70 34.74 54.95
CA THR A 164 -28.92 35.60 54.83
C THR A 164 -28.79 37.13 54.60
N ARG A 165 -29.61 37.87 53.82
CA ARG A 165 -31.05 37.77 53.46
C ARG A 165 -31.45 38.89 52.44
N GLY A 166 -32.46 38.61 51.60
CA GLY A 166 -33.36 39.59 50.92
C GLY A 166 -32.95 39.94 49.48
N GLY A 167 -33.76 39.83 48.42
CA GLY A 167 -35.20 39.62 48.22
C GLY A 167 -35.58 40.42 46.97
N GLY A 168 -36.02 39.78 45.89
CA GLY A 168 -36.42 40.47 44.65
C GLY A 168 -36.53 39.58 43.41
N ASP A 169 -37.78 39.17 43.15
CA ASP A 169 -38.43 38.68 41.92
C ASP A 169 -37.68 38.76 40.56
N SER A 170 -37.64 37.64 39.83
CA SER A 170 -37.95 37.49 38.38
C SER A 170 -37.28 36.27 37.73
N GLY A 171 -38.07 35.47 37.01
CA GLY A 171 -37.60 34.47 36.05
C GLY A 171 -37.38 33.06 36.62
N SER A 172 -38.26 32.13 36.27
CA SER A 172 -38.05 30.70 36.46
C SER A 172 -36.79 30.23 35.72
N MET A 173 -35.68 30.16 36.44
CA MET A 173 -34.45 29.44 36.06
C MET A 173 -34.70 27.94 36.16
N PRO A 174 -34.11 27.10 35.28
CA PRO A 174 -34.10 25.66 35.47
C PRO A 174 -33.36 25.33 36.76
N SER A 175 -33.98 24.51 37.60
CA SER A 175 -33.43 24.04 38.85
C SER A 175 -32.47 22.88 38.60
N SER A 176 -31.22 23.05 39.03
CA SER A 176 -30.11 22.06 39.05
C SER A 176 -29.22 22.01 37.80
N LEU A 177 -27.91 21.92 38.06
CA LEU A 177 -26.86 21.64 37.06
C LEU A 177 -26.97 20.21 36.50
N GLU A 178 -27.87 19.40 37.05
CA GLU A 178 -28.11 18.00 36.70
C GLU A 178 -29.17 17.88 35.58
N ASP A 179 -30.06 18.86 35.42
CA ASP A 179 -31.04 18.93 34.32
C ASP A 179 -30.44 19.45 32.99
N LEU A 180 -29.15 19.82 32.96
CA LEU A 180 -28.42 20.24 31.75
C LEU A 180 -27.55 19.13 31.12
N LEU A 181 -27.63 17.89 31.62
CA LEU A 181 -26.72 16.80 31.21
C LEU A 181 -27.40 15.53 30.70
N GLU A 182 -28.57 15.67 30.09
CA GLU A 182 -28.93 14.77 28.98
C GLU A 182 -28.51 15.47 27.67
N ASP A 183 -27.20 15.54 27.44
CA ASP A 183 -26.62 15.96 26.15
C ASP A 183 -26.99 14.87 25.13
N GLU A 184 -28.18 14.99 24.53
CA GLU A 184 -28.56 14.15 23.40
C GLU A 184 -27.56 14.39 22.26
N ALA A 185 -27.03 13.29 21.73
CA ALA A 185 -26.08 13.37 20.63
C ALA A 185 -26.85 13.72 19.35
N GLU A 186 -26.52 14.85 18.73
CA GLU A 186 -27.18 15.30 17.50
C GLU A 186 -26.32 14.98 16.27
N PRO A 187 -26.90 14.81 15.07
CA PRO A 187 -26.12 14.69 13.85
C PRO A 187 -25.53 16.04 13.44
N PHE A 188 -24.27 16.04 12.97
CA PHE A 188 -23.61 17.21 12.41
C PHE A 188 -23.20 16.95 10.96
N ARG A 189 -23.67 17.80 10.04
CA ARG A 189 -23.35 17.73 8.62
C ARG A 189 -22.85 19.09 8.12
N ALA A 190 -21.70 19.10 7.48
CA ALA A 190 -21.11 20.31 6.92
C ALA A 190 -20.15 19.99 5.77
N PHE A 191 -19.80 21.02 5.01
CA PHE A 191 -18.66 21.00 4.09
C PHE A 191 -17.46 21.72 4.72
N PRO A 192 -16.23 21.23 4.51
CA PRO A 192 -15.02 22.00 4.80
C PRO A 192 -15.05 23.38 4.14
N SER A 193 -14.55 24.40 4.85
CA SER A 193 -14.41 25.77 4.35
C SER A 193 -12.98 26.27 4.54
N ILE A 194 -12.43 26.91 3.51
CA ILE A 194 -11.11 27.55 3.53
C ILE A 194 -11.29 28.92 2.86
N SER A 195 -11.05 30.02 3.58
CA SER A 195 -11.20 31.37 3.03
C SER A 195 -10.23 31.64 1.87
N ASP A 196 -10.66 32.42 0.88
CA ASP A 196 -9.83 32.84 -0.24
C ASP A 196 -9.16 34.20 0.05
N PRO A 197 -7.82 34.28 0.20
CA PRO A 197 -7.12 35.55 0.34
C PRO A 197 -6.93 36.28 -1.01
N GLY A 198 -7.34 35.70 -2.13
CA GLY A 198 -7.08 36.22 -3.47
C GLY A 198 -5.67 35.85 -3.96
N THR A 199 -5.00 36.73 -4.68
CA THR A 199 -3.62 36.49 -5.14
C THR A 199 -2.62 36.83 -4.03
N LEU A 200 -1.65 35.94 -3.79
CA LEU A 200 -0.59 36.16 -2.80
C LEU A 200 0.62 36.87 -3.42
N GLU A 201 1.24 37.76 -2.66
CA GLU A 201 2.54 38.33 -3.04
C GLU A 201 3.67 37.33 -2.76
N LYS A 202 4.76 37.43 -3.53
CA LYS A 202 5.94 36.56 -3.35
C LYS A 202 6.52 36.76 -1.96
N GLU A 203 6.77 35.66 -1.25
CA GLU A 203 7.37 35.63 0.09
C GLU A 203 6.59 36.37 1.18
N ALA A 204 5.34 36.76 0.90
CA ALA A 204 4.50 37.49 1.84
C ALA A 204 3.91 36.58 2.93
N GLU A 205 3.66 37.18 4.09
CA GLU A 205 2.83 36.59 5.13
C GLU A 205 1.34 36.84 4.81
N PHE A 206 0.51 35.85 5.08
CA PHE A 206 -0.94 35.94 4.89
C PHE A 206 -1.67 35.16 5.97
N SER A 207 -2.97 35.43 6.10
CA SER A 207 -3.85 34.71 7.03
C SER A 207 -5.06 34.16 6.28
N LEU A 208 -5.55 33.01 6.74
CA LEU A 208 -6.77 32.40 6.24
C LEU A 208 -7.60 31.83 7.39
N ASP A 209 -8.91 31.83 7.22
CA ASP A 209 -9.86 31.17 8.11
C ASP A 209 -10.23 29.80 7.55
N ILE A 210 -10.20 28.78 8.41
CA ILE A 210 -10.65 27.42 8.10
C ILE A 210 -11.81 27.07 9.05
N GLY A 211 -12.89 26.50 8.51
CA GLY A 211 -14.11 26.24 9.26
C GLY A 211 -15.08 25.36 8.50
N PHE A 212 -16.37 25.62 8.67
CA PHE A 212 -17.44 24.87 8.01
C PHE A 212 -18.28 25.74 7.07
N ALA A 213 -19.01 25.08 6.17
CA ALA A 213 -20.00 25.69 5.30
C ALA A 213 -21.21 24.76 5.14
N ALA A 214 -22.40 25.35 4.96
CA ALA A 214 -23.63 24.59 4.68
C ALA A 214 -23.66 24.02 3.25
N GLU A 215 -22.95 24.68 2.31
CA GLU A 215 -22.87 24.28 0.91
C GLU A 215 -21.40 24.10 0.49
N ALA A 216 -21.19 23.23 -0.51
CA ALA A 216 -19.87 22.99 -1.07
C ALA A 216 -19.32 24.23 -1.80
N ASP A 217 -18.12 24.68 -1.40
CA ASP A 217 -17.37 25.67 -2.17
C ASP A 217 -16.78 25.03 -3.43
N LYS A 218 -17.22 25.49 -4.59
CA LYS A 218 -16.84 24.95 -5.91
C LYS A 218 -15.38 25.24 -6.28
N THR A 219 -14.72 26.16 -5.58
CA THR A 219 -13.31 26.52 -5.78
C THR A 219 -12.35 25.59 -5.03
N LEU A 220 -12.87 24.76 -4.11
CA LEU A 220 -12.08 23.77 -3.38
C LEU A 220 -11.98 22.46 -4.17
N SER A 221 -10.82 21.81 -4.06
CA SER A 221 -10.54 20.45 -4.54
C SER A 221 -10.41 19.50 -3.36
N ASN A 222 -10.31 18.17 -3.59
CA ASN A 222 -10.22 17.16 -2.52
C ASN A 222 -11.35 17.27 -1.48
N LEU A 223 -12.52 17.78 -1.88
CA LEU A 223 -13.60 18.15 -0.96
C LEU A 223 -14.37 16.90 -0.49
N VAL A 224 -14.22 16.58 0.78
CA VAL A 224 -14.95 15.51 1.46
C VAL A 224 -15.93 16.12 2.46
N ALA A 225 -17.22 15.86 2.29
CA ALA A 225 -18.25 16.31 3.21
C ALA A 225 -18.11 15.60 4.57
N ILE A 226 -18.38 16.34 5.64
CA ILE A 226 -18.37 15.85 7.00
C ILE A 226 -19.79 15.42 7.35
N ASN A 227 -19.94 14.14 7.73
CA ASN A 227 -21.20 13.57 8.17
C ASN A 227 -20.98 12.79 9.46
N LEU A 228 -21.34 13.39 10.59
CA LEU A 228 -21.20 12.79 11.91
C LEU A 228 -22.61 12.47 12.43
N PRO A 229 -22.98 11.19 12.61
CA PRO A 229 -24.35 10.82 12.96
C PRO A 229 -24.74 11.16 14.40
N ALA A 230 -23.76 11.31 15.29
CA ALA A 230 -23.96 11.56 16.71
C ALA A 230 -22.76 12.31 17.30
N VAL A 231 -22.96 13.59 17.65
CA VAL A 231 -21.96 14.45 18.28
C VAL A 231 -22.54 15.10 19.54
N LYS A 232 -21.71 15.21 20.57
CA LYS A 232 -22.07 15.92 21.80
C LYS A 232 -21.63 17.39 21.73
N PRO A 233 -22.28 18.33 22.43
CA PRO A 233 -21.81 19.72 22.49
C PRO A 233 -20.36 19.89 22.97
N SER A 234 -19.88 18.97 23.83
CA SER A 234 -18.50 18.95 24.31
C SER A 234 -17.49 18.33 23.33
N ASP A 235 -17.95 17.71 22.24
CA ASP A 235 -17.08 17.04 21.28
C ASP A 235 -16.29 18.09 20.46
N ILE A 236 -14.98 17.87 20.34
CA ILE A 236 -14.07 18.74 19.59
C ILE A 236 -13.57 17.99 18.36
N LEU A 237 -13.66 18.65 17.21
CA LEU A 237 -13.00 18.24 15.97
C LEU A 237 -11.65 18.97 15.88
N PHE A 238 -10.64 18.34 15.31
CA PHE A 238 -9.35 18.98 15.04
C PHE A 238 -9.20 19.23 13.55
N VAL A 239 -8.63 20.37 13.19
CA VAL A 239 -8.28 20.69 11.81
C VAL A 239 -6.78 20.92 11.72
N LYS A 240 -6.13 20.21 10.79
CA LYS A 240 -4.72 20.36 10.46
C LYS A 240 -4.55 20.96 9.08
N LEU A 241 -3.71 21.99 8.98
CA LEU A 241 -3.35 22.64 7.73
C LEU A 241 -1.99 22.13 7.24
N MET A 242 -1.97 21.54 6.05
CA MET A 242 -0.76 21.13 5.33
C MET A 242 -0.57 22.01 4.10
N PRO A 243 0.35 22.98 4.13
CA PRO A 243 0.68 23.80 2.97
C PRO A 243 1.72 23.15 2.06
N ASN A 244 1.68 23.53 0.79
CA ASN A 244 2.68 23.29 -0.23
C ASN A 244 2.95 24.64 -0.93
N GLY A 245 4.21 25.02 -1.07
CA GLY A 245 4.62 26.37 -1.49
C GLY A 245 4.48 27.45 -0.42
N ALA A 246 4.11 27.10 0.82
CA ALA A 246 4.06 27.99 1.98
C ALA A 246 4.46 27.24 3.26
N GLU A 247 4.82 27.98 4.31
CA GLU A 247 5.02 27.47 5.67
C GLU A 247 3.93 28.00 6.62
N VAL A 248 3.53 27.22 7.63
CA VAL A 248 2.61 27.67 8.68
C VAL A 248 3.41 28.32 9.81
N LEU A 249 3.10 29.57 10.14
CA LEU A 249 3.79 30.37 11.16
C LEU A 249 3.23 30.19 12.58
N ASN A 250 2.11 29.48 12.72
CA ASN A 250 1.50 29.11 13.99
C ASN A 250 1.22 27.61 14.03
N LYS A 251 0.56 27.12 15.09
CA LYS A 251 0.22 25.70 15.21
C LYS A 251 -0.54 25.23 13.96
N ALA A 252 -0.02 24.19 13.31
CA ALA A 252 -0.58 23.59 12.12
C ALA A 252 -1.86 22.79 12.41
N GLU A 253 -2.04 22.30 13.63
CA GLU A 253 -3.30 21.71 14.11
C GLU A 253 -4.01 22.62 15.13
N LYS A 254 -5.34 22.72 15.02
CA LYS A 254 -6.19 23.50 15.93
C LYS A 254 -7.50 22.80 16.23
N PRO A 255 -8.03 22.92 17.46
CA PRO A 255 -9.38 22.49 17.78
C PRO A 255 -10.41 23.40 17.07
N LEU A 256 -11.50 22.81 16.61
CA LEU A 256 -12.61 23.42 15.91
C LEU A 256 -13.92 22.86 16.48
N LEU A 257 -14.77 23.74 17.01
CA LEU A 257 -16.06 23.35 17.58
C LEU A 257 -17.02 22.95 16.47
N LEU A 258 -17.82 21.90 16.69
CA LEU A 258 -18.80 21.38 15.73
C LEU A 258 -20.04 22.29 15.62
N ASN A 259 -19.84 23.47 15.04
CA ASN A 259 -20.86 24.47 14.77
C ASN A 259 -20.53 25.17 13.44
N LEU A 260 -21.52 25.36 12.56
CA LEU A 260 -21.33 25.92 11.21
C LEU A 260 -20.63 27.30 11.20
N ASP A 261 -20.79 28.11 12.24
CA ASP A 261 -20.17 29.43 12.33
C ASP A 261 -18.73 29.39 12.88
N SER A 262 -18.26 28.22 13.31
CA SER A 262 -16.92 28.05 13.89
C SER A 262 -15.84 28.15 12.82
N LYS A 263 -14.78 28.89 13.16
CA LYS A 263 -13.60 29.05 12.32
C LYS A 263 -12.34 29.26 13.14
N VAL A 264 -11.22 28.86 12.58
CA VAL A 264 -9.88 29.06 13.15
C VAL A 264 -8.96 29.69 12.12
N THR A 265 -8.16 30.67 12.56
CA THR A 265 -7.27 31.43 11.66
C THR A 265 -5.87 30.83 11.63
N PHE A 266 -5.33 30.53 10.46
CA PHE A 266 -3.94 30.15 10.25
C PHE A 266 -3.13 31.32 9.71
N ARG A 267 -1.86 31.41 10.12
CA ARG A 267 -0.90 32.38 9.57
C ARG A 267 0.12 31.60 8.77
N CYS A 268 0.37 32.02 7.55
CA CYS A 268 1.26 31.34 6.63
C CYS A 268 2.22 32.33 5.99
N LYS A 269 3.33 31.83 5.46
CA LYS A 269 4.27 32.61 4.64
C LYS A 269 4.56 31.87 3.35
N VAL A 270 4.49 32.57 2.23
CA VAL A 270 4.82 32.01 0.91
C VAL A 270 6.32 31.65 0.87
N LEU A 271 6.65 30.46 0.37
CA LEU A 271 8.04 30.06 0.18
C LEU A 271 8.64 30.73 -1.06
N SER A 272 9.94 31.01 -1.02
CA SER A 272 10.64 31.61 -2.15
C SER A 272 10.57 30.71 -3.38
N GLY A 273 10.27 31.29 -4.55
CA GLY A 273 10.14 30.57 -5.82
C GLY A 273 8.79 29.88 -6.05
N ALA A 274 7.87 29.88 -5.07
CA ALA A 274 6.52 29.38 -5.26
C ALA A 274 5.75 30.20 -6.31
N LYS A 275 5.11 29.53 -7.27
CA LYS A 275 4.21 30.14 -8.26
C LYS A 275 2.74 30.04 -7.85
N GLU A 276 2.45 29.08 -6.99
CA GLU A 276 1.16 28.82 -6.38
C GLU A 276 1.40 28.26 -4.97
N VAL A 277 0.41 28.43 -4.11
CA VAL A 277 0.33 27.81 -2.79
C VAL A 277 -0.87 26.88 -2.77
N SER A 278 -0.66 25.64 -2.39
CA SER A 278 -1.75 24.67 -2.18
C SER A 278 -1.92 24.41 -0.69
N LEU A 279 -3.13 24.63 -0.17
CA LEU A 279 -3.47 24.54 1.25
C LEU A 279 -4.45 23.40 1.46
N THR A 280 -4.00 22.30 2.06
CA THR A 280 -4.86 21.15 2.36
C THR A 280 -5.24 21.17 3.83
N ALA A 281 -6.54 21.28 4.11
CA ALA A 281 -7.13 21.18 5.44
C ALA A 281 -7.65 19.75 5.67
N ILE A 282 -7.19 19.11 6.74
CA ILE A 282 -7.55 17.74 7.14
C ILE A 282 -8.35 17.83 8.44
N TYR A 283 -9.56 17.29 8.44
CA TYR A 283 -10.48 17.34 9.57
C TYR A 283 -10.51 15.97 10.24
N THR A 284 -10.13 15.92 11.52
CA THR A 284 -10.10 14.70 12.31
C THR A 284 -11.03 14.78 13.52
N PHE A 285 -11.82 13.73 13.71
CA PHE A 285 -12.77 13.63 14.81
C PHE A 285 -12.56 12.32 15.56
N LYS A 286 -12.23 12.38 16.86
CA LYS A 286 -11.95 11.18 17.69
C LYS A 286 -10.91 10.23 17.04
N GLY A 287 -9.87 10.82 16.41
CA GLY A 287 -8.82 10.08 15.70
C GLY A 287 -9.18 9.61 14.29
N GLN A 288 -10.41 9.86 13.81
CA GLN A 288 -10.85 9.49 12.47
C GLN A 288 -10.71 10.65 11.48
N LEU A 289 -10.27 10.36 10.26
CA LEU A 289 -10.40 11.31 9.15
C LEU A 289 -11.88 11.44 8.81
N VAL A 290 -12.45 12.65 8.87
CA VAL A 290 -13.88 12.89 8.60
C VAL A 290 -14.14 13.95 7.53
N GLY A 291 -13.11 14.69 7.13
CA GLY A 291 -13.21 15.68 6.07
C GLY A 291 -11.85 16.11 5.56
N MET A 292 -11.83 16.61 4.34
CA MET A 292 -10.64 17.14 3.68
C MET A 292 -11.06 18.20 2.66
N ALA A 293 -10.24 19.21 2.46
CA ALA A 293 -10.37 20.12 1.33
C ALA A 293 -9.02 20.77 1.01
N THR A 294 -8.83 21.13 -0.26
CA THR A 294 -7.61 21.79 -0.74
C THR A 294 -7.98 23.07 -1.50
N ARG A 295 -7.37 24.19 -1.12
CA ARG A 295 -7.43 25.46 -1.88
C ARG A 295 -6.08 25.72 -2.54
N THR A 296 -6.09 25.99 -3.84
CA THR A 296 -4.91 26.44 -4.60
C THR A 296 -4.99 27.93 -4.86
N ILE A 297 -3.92 28.66 -4.56
CA ILE A 297 -3.86 30.12 -4.55
C ILE A 297 -2.67 30.57 -5.40
N PRO A 298 -2.85 31.45 -6.41
CA PRO A 298 -1.74 31.92 -7.24
C PRO A 298 -0.81 32.88 -6.48
N VAL A 299 0.48 32.88 -6.84
CA VAL A 299 1.52 33.79 -6.30
C VAL A 299 2.04 34.74 -7.39
N GLY A 300 2.03 36.05 -7.10
CA GLY A 300 2.56 37.13 -7.94
C GLY A 300 1.69 37.49 -9.16
N GLU A 301 2.27 38.18 -10.13
CA GLU A 301 1.64 38.56 -11.41
C GLU A 301 1.49 37.40 -12.41
N THR A 302 1.65 36.16 -11.94
CA THR A 302 1.17 35.03 -12.71
C THR A 302 -0.30 35.32 -12.97
N PRO A 303 -0.78 35.39 -14.23
CA PRO A 303 -2.21 35.53 -14.47
C PRO A 303 -2.85 34.48 -13.60
N ALA A 304 -3.80 34.85 -12.73
CA ALA A 304 -4.67 33.86 -12.15
C ALA A 304 -5.07 33.03 -13.36
N LEU A 305 -4.61 31.77 -13.44
CA LEU A 305 -5.11 30.85 -14.45
C LEU A 305 -6.60 31.08 -14.32
N GLN A 306 -7.24 31.61 -15.39
CA GLN A 306 -8.70 31.83 -15.38
C GLN A 306 -9.23 30.63 -14.66
N PRO A 307 -9.94 30.79 -13.51
CA PRO A 307 -10.23 29.68 -12.63
C PRO A 307 -10.68 28.62 -13.57
N VAL A 308 -9.82 27.61 -13.80
CA VAL A 308 -10.21 26.57 -14.70
C VAL A 308 -11.36 26.08 -13.86
N GLU A 309 -12.58 26.22 -14.36
CA GLU A 309 -13.63 25.32 -13.96
C GLU A 309 -13.03 23.96 -14.34
N LYS A 310 -12.09 23.46 -13.52
CA LYS A 310 -11.99 22.07 -13.22
C LYS A 310 -13.42 21.87 -12.77
N PRO A 311 -14.27 21.21 -13.58
CA PRO A 311 -15.53 20.81 -13.03
C PRO A 311 -15.13 20.18 -11.70
N LEU A 312 -15.77 20.63 -10.62
CA LEU A 312 -15.72 19.95 -9.34
C LEU A 312 -15.52 18.46 -9.60
N SER A 313 -14.90 17.73 -8.67
CA SER A 313 -15.28 16.33 -8.52
C SER A 313 -16.77 16.25 -8.09
N LYS A 314 -17.68 16.81 -8.91
CA LYS A 314 -19.14 16.70 -8.95
C LYS A 314 -19.51 15.26 -9.18
N CYS A 315 -18.59 14.50 -9.77
CA CYS A 315 -18.69 13.06 -9.88
C CYS A 315 -18.21 12.39 -8.61
N GLN A 316 -19.10 12.39 -7.63
CA GLN A 316 -19.04 11.44 -6.52
C GLN A 316 -20.04 10.33 -6.84
N LEU A 317 -19.58 9.09 -6.70
CA LEU A 317 -20.46 7.93 -6.78
C LEU A 317 -21.37 7.91 -5.54
N SER A 318 -22.58 7.38 -5.70
CA SER A 318 -23.47 7.10 -4.58
C SER A 318 -22.87 5.97 -3.75
N LEU A 319 -22.15 6.36 -2.70
CA LEU A 319 -21.63 5.42 -1.72
C LEU A 319 -22.76 4.95 -0.80
N PRO A 320 -22.74 3.69 -0.33
CA PRO A 320 -23.59 3.28 0.78
C PRO A 320 -23.35 4.17 2.00
N GLU A 321 -24.37 4.38 2.83
CA GLU A 321 -24.19 5.07 4.10
C GLU A 321 -23.11 4.36 4.91
N LEU A 322 -22.05 5.12 5.24
CA LEU A 322 -20.90 4.57 5.92
C LEU A 322 -21.27 4.36 7.39
N ASP A 323 -21.11 3.12 7.84
CA ASP A 323 -21.28 2.74 9.25
C ASP A 323 -20.03 3.20 10.02
N TYR A 324 -20.09 4.43 10.54
CA TYR A 324 -19.04 5.05 11.37
C TYR A 324 -19.05 4.55 12.83
N GLU A 325 -19.59 3.35 13.11
CA GLU A 325 -19.49 2.77 14.46
C GLU A 325 -18.02 2.74 14.91
N GLN A 326 -17.76 3.54 15.94
CA GLN A 326 -16.49 4.22 16.18
C GLN A 326 -15.38 3.27 16.63
N GLU A 327 -14.48 2.90 15.71
CA GLU A 327 -13.16 2.36 16.07
C GLU A 327 -12.07 3.31 15.58
N ALA A 328 -11.48 4.11 16.49
CA ALA A 328 -10.47 5.12 16.19
C ALA A 328 -9.19 4.54 15.54
N ILE A 329 -8.63 5.27 14.58
CA ILE A 329 -7.23 5.13 14.19
C ILE A 329 -6.37 5.61 15.36
N ASP A 330 -5.33 4.85 15.70
CA ASP A 330 -4.43 5.22 16.78
C ASP A 330 -3.32 6.15 16.31
N LEU A 331 -2.88 5.99 15.05
CA LEU A 331 -1.92 6.86 14.40
C LEU A 331 -2.33 7.10 12.93
N LEU A 332 -2.74 8.33 12.62
CA LEU A 332 -2.94 8.80 11.25
C LEU A 332 -1.62 9.39 10.77
N THR A 333 -1.11 8.86 9.67
CA THR A 333 0.10 9.37 9.00
C THR A 333 -0.28 9.89 7.63
N THR A 334 -0.06 11.17 7.38
CA THR A 334 -0.29 11.80 6.07
C THR A 334 1.02 12.06 5.38
N VAL A 335 1.15 11.64 4.12
CA VAL A 335 2.37 11.76 3.30
C VAL A 335 2.01 12.38 1.96
N MET A 336 2.31 13.66 1.78
CA MET A 336 1.97 14.43 0.59
C MET A 336 3.22 14.87 -0.19
N TRP A 337 3.21 14.77 -1.51
CA TRP A 337 4.29 15.25 -2.36
C TRP A 337 4.21 16.76 -2.61
N ASP A 338 5.28 17.47 -2.29
CA ASP A 338 5.50 18.85 -2.69
C ASP A 338 6.33 18.87 -4.00
N PRO A 339 5.72 19.23 -5.16
CA PRO A 339 6.41 19.26 -6.44
C PRO A 339 7.34 20.47 -6.58
N VAL A 340 7.16 21.53 -5.77
CA VAL A 340 7.99 22.74 -5.77
C VAL A 340 9.27 22.46 -4.99
N ALA A 341 9.13 21.97 -3.75
CA ALA A 341 10.25 21.63 -2.87
C ALA A 341 10.94 20.31 -3.26
N LYS A 342 10.25 19.45 -4.03
CA LYS A 342 10.65 18.07 -4.34
C LYS A 342 10.89 17.25 -3.07
N LYS A 343 9.94 17.32 -2.15
CA LYS A 343 9.98 16.63 -0.86
C LYS A 343 8.62 16.01 -0.55
N LEU A 344 8.61 15.06 0.36
CA LEU A 344 7.41 14.56 1.02
C LEU A 344 7.17 15.33 2.31
N HIS A 345 5.96 15.87 2.48
CA HIS A 345 5.48 16.45 3.71
C HIS A 345 4.78 15.35 4.51
N TRP A 346 5.33 15.05 5.68
CA TRP A 346 4.81 14.07 6.62
C TRP A 346 4.10 14.78 7.77
N SER A 347 2.92 14.28 8.12
CA SER A 347 2.19 14.63 9.33
C SER A 347 1.83 13.35 10.08
N MET A 348 2.04 13.33 11.39
CA MET A 348 1.69 12.22 12.28
C MET A 348 0.76 12.74 13.37
N GLN A 349 -0.45 12.20 13.43
CA GLN A 349 -1.50 12.59 14.36
C GLN A 349 -1.97 11.38 15.16
N ALA A 350 -1.97 11.51 16.50
CA ALA A 350 -2.55 10.51 17.39
C ALA A 350 -3.40 11.20 18.46
N HIS A 351 -4.47 10.54 18.87
CA HIS A 351 -5.30 11.00 19.98
C HIS A 351 -4.76 10.53 21.33
N LYS A 352 -4.16 9.32 21.37
CA LYS A 352 -3.70 8.68 22.61
C LYS A 352 -2.30 8.03 22.41
N PRO A 353 -1.21 8.66 22.92
CA PRO A 353 -1.20 10.01 23.48
C PRO A 353 -1.49 11.04 22.38
N HIS A 354 -1.75 12.28 22.77
CA HIS A 354 -1.86 13.34 21.77
C HIS A 354 -0.49 13.55 21.10
N ILE A 355 -0.43 13.32 19.79
CA ILE A 355 0.75 13.53 18.95
C ILE A 355 0.34 14.43 17.79
N ASP A 356 1.14 15.45 17.53
CA ASP A 356 1.07 16.31 16.35
C ASP A 356 2.51 16.63 15.94
N LEU A 357 3.02 15.87 14.96
CA LEU A 357 4.39 15.98 14.48
C LEU A 357 4.40 16.17 12.97
N ASP A 358 5.28 17.04 12.49
CA ASP A 358 5.52 17.27 11.07
C ASP A 358 6.98 17.05 10.72
N ALA A 359 7.23 16.61 9.49
CA ALA A 359 8.57 16.46 8.94
C ALA A 359 8.56 16.62 7.42
N GLU A 360 9.69 17.05 6.87
CA GLU A 360 9.92 17.07 5.43
C GLU A 360 11.04 16.10 5.07
N ILE A 361 10.77 15.17 4.16
CA ILE A 361 11.76 14.20 3.69
C ILE A 361 12.02 14.44 2.22
N LYS A 362 13.28 14.69 1.86
CA LYS A 362 13.68 14.72 0.45
C LYS A 362 13.73 13.29 -0.08
N ILE A 363 13.10 13.08 -1.23
CA ILE A 363 13.19 11.82 -1.94
C ILE A 363 13.29 12.08 -3.44
N ASP A 364 14.18 11.32 -4.08
CA ASP A 364 14.38 11.34 -5.52
C ASP A 364 14.05 9.92 -6.04
N ASN A 365 13.50 9.82 -7.26
CA ASN A 365 13.30 8.55 -7.99
C ASN A 365 12.46 7.45 -7.29
N THR A 366 11.31 7.80 -6.67
CA THR A 366 10.44 6.82 -5.99
C THR A 366 9.94 5.68 -6.91
N ARG A 367 9.81 5.96 -8.21
CA ARG A 367 9.46 4.96 -9.24
C ARG A 367 10.53 3.88 -9.42
N GLU A 368 11.80 4.28 -9.53
CA GLU A 368 12.91 3.33 -9.67
C GLU A 368 13.01 2.47 -8.41
N PHE A 369 12.73 3.06 -7.25
CA PHE A 369 12.67 2.33 -5.98
C PHE A 369 11.62 1.22 -5.98
N ALA A 370 10.38 1.50 -6.42
CA ALA A 370 9.33 0.48 -6.51
C ALA A 370 9.69 -0.67 -7.47
N ALA A 371 10.26 -0.33 -8.65
CA ALA A 371 10.70 -1.34 -9.62
C ALA A 371 11.80 -2.25 -9.05
N LYS A 372 12.71 -1.68 -8.24
CA LYS A 372 13.79 -2.43 -7.60
C LYS A 372 13.28 -3.52 -6.65
N ILE A 373 12.18 -3.27 -5.92
CA ILE A 373 11.61 -4.28 -5.01
C ILE A 373 11.24 -5.55 -5.75
N GLY A 374 10.47 -5.44 -6.83
CA GLY A 374 10.04 -6.60 -7.63
C GLY A 374 11.22 -7.33 -8.28
N GLN A 375 12.21 -6.58 -8.77
CA GLN A 375 13.40 -7.14 -9.42
C GLN A 375 14.30 -7.92 -8.46
N GLU A 376 14.64 -7.34 -7.29
CA GLU A 376 15.53 -8.00 -6.33
C GLU A 376 14.88 -9.27 -5.74
N LEU A 377 13.59 -9.20 -5.38
CA LEU A 377 12.90 -10.37 -4.86
C LEU A 377 12.70 -11.46 -5.92
N GLY A 378 12.48 -11.06 -7.18
CA GLY A 378 12.34 -11.98 -8.30
C GLY A 378 13.62 -12.72 -8.66
N ARG A 379 14.79 -12.08 -8.52
CA ARG A 379 16.10 -12.75 -8.69
C ARG A 379 16.26 -13.93 -7.75
N GLU A 380 15.75 -13.79 -6.53
CA GLU A 380 15.83 -14.79 -5.47
C GLU A 380 14.61 -15.73 -5.43
N GLY A 381 13.71 -15.67 -6.43
CA GLY A 381 12.53 -16.52 -6.52
C GLY A 381 11.53 -16.35 -5.37
N TYR A 382 11.49 -15.17 -4.74
CA TYR A 382 10.53 -14.79 -3.69
C TYR A 382 10.53 -15.70 -2.45
N LYS A 383 11.59 -16.49 -2.23
CA LYS A 383 11.73 -17.42 -1.11
C LYS A 383 13.20 -17.56 -0.69
N GLY A 384 13.41 -18.24 0.42
CA GLY A 384 14.72 -18.45 1.00
C GLY A 384 15.27 -17.23 1.73
N ARG A 385 16.43 -17.46 2.38
CA ARG A 385 17.10 -16.46 3.22
C ARG A 385 17.59 -15.25 2.41
N ALA A 386 18.00 -15.45 1.16
CA ALA A 386 18.48 -14.38 0.30
C ALA A 386 17.37 -13.38 -0.06
N ALA A 387 16.22 -13.87 -0.56
CA ALA A 387 15.04 -13.05 -0.80
C ALA A 387 14.61 -12.26 0.45
N PHE A 388 14.62 -12.92 1.61
CA PHE A 388 14.23 -12.28 2.86
C PHE A 388 15.21 -11.21 3.33
N ASN A 389 16.52 -11.44 3.18
CA ASN A 389 17.53 -10.42 3.45
C ASN A 389 17.36 -9.23 2.50
N ALA A 390 17.12 -9.48 1.20
CA ALA A 390 16.85 -8.44 0.23
C ALA A 390 15.62 -7.61 0.63
N LEU A 391 14.52 -8.26 1.02
CA LEU A 391 13.32 -7.58 1.52
C LEU A 391 13.61 -6.72 2.75
N ARG A 392 14.39 -7.22 3.72
CA ARG A 392 14.78 -6.45 4.91
C ARG A 392 15.63 -5.24 4.54
N THR A 393 16.59 -5.39 3.64
CA THR A 393 17.43 -4.27 3.17
C THR A 393 16.60 -3.22 2.43
N LEU A 394 15.65 -3.64 1.59
CA LEU A 394 14.70 -2.74 0.94
C LEU A 394 13.80 -2.04 1.97
N GLY A 395 13.30 -2.79 2.97
CA GLY A 395 12.51 -2.24 4.07
C GLY A 395 13.29 -1.21 4.91
N GLN A 396 14.59 -1.40 5.11
CA GLN A 396 15.46 -0.40 5.76
C GLN A 396 15.59 0.86 4.91
N ALA A 397 15.68 0.72 3.59
CA ALA A 397 15.70 1.86 2.69
C ALA A 397 14.36 2.63 2.72
N ILE A 398 13.22 1.93 2.84
CA ILE A 398 11.91 2.57 3.06
C ILE A 398 11.91 3.31 4.40
N ALA A 399 12.33 2.67 5.49
CA ALA A 399 12.37 3.27 6.81
C ALA A 399 13.29 4.50 6.87
N ALA A 400 14.38 4.52 6.10
CA ALA A 400 15.27 5.68 5.99
C ALA A 400 14.63 6.89 5.29
N HIS A 401 13.56 6.67 4.53
CA HIS A 401 12.72 7.72 3.94
C HIS A 401 11.50 8.08 4.80
N MET A 402 11.41 7.55 6.01
CA MET A 402 10.41 7.95 7.00
C MET A 402 11.03 8.89 8.04
N PRO A 403 10.24 9.79 8.66
CA PRO A 403 10.72 10.63 9.76
C PRO A 403 11.26 9.80 10.92
N ALA A 404 12.41 10.18 11.48
CA ALA A 404 13.02 9.43 12.59
C ALA A 404 12.11 9.33 13.83
N ASN A 405 11.30 10.37 14.07
CA ASN A 405 10.32 10.42 15.15
C ASN A 405 9.07 9.55 14.90
N PHE A 406 8.87 9.01 13.69
CA PHE A 406 7.73 8.12 13.39
C PHE A 406 7.72 6.88 14.28
N PHE A 407 8.86 6.19 14.39
CA PHE A 407 8.93 4.94 15.14
C PHE A 407 8.79 5.16 16.65
N GLU A 408 9.31 6.27 17.17
CA GLU A 408 9.13 6.65 18.58
C GLU A 408 7.67 7.04 18.86
N ALA A 409 7.05 7.85 18.00
CA ALA A 409 5.63 8.19 18.10
C ALA A 409 4.74 6.93 18.09
N LEU A 410 5.04 5.96 17.23
CA LEU A 410 4.30 4.70 17.18
C LEU A 410 4.48 3.85 18.44
N LYS A 411 5.67 3.83 19.05
CA LYS A 411 5.90 3.17 20.35
C LYS A 411 5.11 3.86 21.47
N ASP A 412 5.10 5.19 21.49
CA ASP A 412 4.34 5.96 22.48
C ASP A 412 2.84 5.69 22.37
N VAL A 413 2.32 5.66 21.13
CA VAL A 413 0.95 5.23 20.84
C VAL A 413 0.70 3.82 21.36
N HIS A 414 1.55 2.86 21.00
CA HIS A 414 1.41 1.47 21.46
C HIS A 414 1.37 1.36 22.99
N ALA A 415 2.27 2.05 23.68
CA ALA A 415 2.32 2.07 25.15
C ALA A 415 1.06 2.67 25.77
N ALA A 416 0.48 3.70 25.14
CA ALA A 416 -0.73 4.36 25.63
C ALA A 416 -2.02 3.58 25.34
N VAL A 417 -2.13 2.94 24.17
CA VAL A 417 -3.32 2.15 23.79
C VAL A 417 -3.31 0.73 24.33
N LYS A 418 -2.13 0.19 24.69
CA LYS A 418 -1.93 -1.14 25.30
C LYS A 418 -2.49 -2.31 24.46
N ARG A 419 -2.45 -2.16 23.14
CA ARG A 419 -2.79 -3.18 22.15
C ARG A 419 -2.01 -2.91 20.86
N VAL A 420 -2.12 -3.79 19.88
CA VAL A 420 -1.56 -3.53 18.55
C VAL A 420 -2.21 -2.26 17.97
N PRO A 421 -1.41 -1.25 17.56
CA PRO A 421 -1.94 0.00 17.00
C PRO A 421 -2.58 -0.20 15.62
N LYS A 422 -3.64 0.57 15.35
CA LYS A 422 -4.23 0.79 14.03
C LYS A 422 -3.57 2.00 13.39
N VAL A 423 -2.89 1.78 12.27
CA VAL A 423 -2.17 2.81 11.53
C VAL A 423 -2.86 3.01 10.19
N LEU A 424 -3.24 4.25 9.89
CA LEU A 424 -3.73 4.64 8.57
C LEU A 424 -2.71 5.55 7.90
N ILE A 425 -2.24 5.14 6.72
CA ILE A 425 -1.32 5.92 5.89
C ILE A 425 -2.11 6.59 4.78
N LEU A 426 -2.39 7.88 4.91
CA LEU A 426 -3.02 8.71 3.87
C LEU A 426 -1.92 9.30 2.99
N THR A 427 -1.90 9.00 1.68
CA THR A 427 -0.81 9.46 0.82
C THR A 427 -1.21 9.71 -0.62
N ASP A 428 -0.55 10.68 -1.27
CA ASP A 428 -0.55 10.87 -2.73
C ASP A 428 0.75 10.36 -3.40
N GLU A 429 1.67 9.79 -2.61
CA GLU A 429 2.88 9.12 -3.08
C GLU A 429 2.51 7.66 -3.34
N ALA A 430 2.59 7.23 -4.61
CA ALA A 430 2.03 5.96 -5.07
C ALA A 430 3.00 4.78 -4.96
N TYR A 431 4.30 5.05 -5.01
CA TYR A 431 5.30 4.04 -5.36
C TYR A 431 5.87 3.34 -4.13
N ILE A 432 5.99 4.03 -3.01
CA ILE A 432 6.68 3.51 -1.84
C ILE A 432 5.68 2.72 -0.99
N PRO A 433 5.94 1.43 -0.77
CA PRO A 433 5.11 0.61 0.10
C PRO A 433 5.54 0.84 1.56
N TRP A 434 5.13 1.95 2.15
CA TRP A 434 5.46 2.37 3.51
C TRP A 434 5.19 1.26 4.55
N GLU A 435 4.23 0.39 4.29
CA GLU A 435 3.88 -0.79 5.09
C GLU A 435 5.03 -1.80 5.26
N LEU A 436 5.97 -1.81 4.31
CA LEU A 436 7.17 -2.67 4.28
C LEU A 436 8.38 -2.01 4.94
N ALA A 437 8.22 -0.86 5.60
CA ALA A 437 9.30 -0.26 6.37
C ALA A 437 9.81 -1.25 7.43
N TYR A 438 11.12 -1.52 7.38
CA TYR A 438 11.82 -2.36 8.34
C TYR A 438 12.73 -1.47 9.18
N HIS A 439 12.46 -1.38 10.48
CA HIS A 439 13.31 -0.61 11.39
C HIS A 439 13.66 -1.47 12.61
N PRO A 440 14.94 -1.75 12.91
CA PRO A 440 15.32 -2.63 14.01
C PRO A 440 14.67 -2.31 15.36
N ASP A 441 14.45 -1.02 15.64
CA ASP A 441 13.85 -0.54 16.89
C ASP A 441 12.31 -0.61 16.89
N LEU A 442 11.65 -0.94 15.78
CA LEU A 442 10.20 -1.15 15.71
C LEU A 442 9.85 -2.54 16.24
N ARG A 443 9.94 -2.71 17.56
CA ARG A 443 9.64 -3.95 18.28
C ARG A 443 8.49 -3.70 19.26
N LEU A 444 7.28 -3.57 18.75
CA LEU A 444 6.07 -3.53 19.59
C LEU A 444 5.79 -4.94 20.14
N ASP A 445 5.95 -5.93 19.28
CA ASP A 445 6.02 -7.35 19.60
C ASP A 445 7.48 -7.82 19.37
N PRO A 446 8.21 -8.18 20.44
CA PRO A 446 9.63 -8.50 20.36
C PRO A 446 9.92 -9.79 19.58
N ASP A 447 8.95 -10.70 19.48
CA ASP A 447 9.10 -12.01 18.83
C ASP A 447 8.80 -11.96 17.32
N ILE A 448 8.32 -10.82 16.83
CA ILE A 448 7.91 -10.63 15.44
C ILE A 448 8.91 -9.73 14.72
N ASP A 449 9.14 -10.00 13.44
CA ASP A 449 9.95 -9.15 12.58
C ASP A 449 9.48 -7.69 12.58
N PRO A 450 10.38 -6.70 12.56
CA PRO A 450 10.07 -5.31 12.78
C PRO A 450 9.67 -4.60 11.48
N PHE A 451 8.94 -5.30 10.62
CA PHE A 451 8.25 -4.67 9.50
C PHE A 451 6.99 -3.98 10.02
N LEU A 452 6.68 -2.77 9.53
CA LEU A 452 5.54 -2.00 10.01
C LEU A 452 4.24 -2.83 9.98
N HIS A 453 3.89 -3.43 8.84
CA HIS A 453 2.68 -4.25 8.71
C HIS A 453 2.67 -5.60 9.45
N LEU A 454 3.78 -6.00 10.10
CA LEU A 454 3.85 -7.15 11.01
C LEU A 454 3.72 -6.72 12.47
N GLN A 455 3.92 -5.44 12.75
CA GLN A 455 3.88 -4.86 14.10
C GLN A 455 2.57 -4.10 14.35
N THR A 456 1.84 -3.71 13.29
CA THR A 456 0.62 -2.89 13.39
C THR A 456 -0.50 -3.39 12.48
N GLN A 457 -1.75 -3.02 12.81
CA GLN A 457 -2.91 -3.16 11.93
C GLN A 457 -2.89 -1.99 10.93
N THR A 458 -2.26 -2.20 9.76
CA THR A 458 -2.00 -1.13 8.79
C THR A 458 -2.99 -1.14 7.63
N GLY A 459 -3.45 0.05 7.26
CA GLY A 459 -4.18 0.32 6.02
C GLY A 459 -3.63 1.56 5.33
N ARG A 460 -3.75 1.61 4.00
CA ARG A 460 -3.38 2.74 3.16
C ARG A 460 -4.63 3.44 2.63
N TRP A 461 -4.58 4.75 2.43
CA TRP A 461 -5.63 5.47 1.72
C TRP A 461 -5.03 6.51 0.78
N TRP A 462 -5.75 6.79 -0.29
CA TRP A 462 -5.25 7.63 -1.37
C TRP A 462 -5.76 9.06 -1.21
N ALA A 463 -4.83 10.01 -1.12
CA ALA A 463 -5.12 11.44 -1.01
C ALA A 463 -5.30 12.05 -2.42
N ASN A 464 -6.49 11.90 -3.00
CA ASN A 464 -6.78 12.37 -4.36
C ASN A 464 -8.20 12.90 -4.51
N ASP A 465 -8.38 13.83 -5.43
CA ASP A 465 -9.62 14.60 -5.62
C ASP A 465 -10.78 13.78 -6.17
N ARG A 466 -10.47 12.62 -6.76
CA ARG A 466 -11.43 11.65 -7.29
C ARG A 466 -11.67 10.47 -6.35
N VAL A 467 -10.89 10.33 -5.27
CA VAL A 467 -11.15 9.29 -4.28
C VAL A 467 -12.22 9.77 -3.32
N THR A 468 -13.28 8.97 -3.20
CA THR A 468 -14.49 9.35 -2.48
C THR A 468 -14.28 9.18 -0.97
N GLY A 469 -14.10 10.29 -0.27
CA GLY A 469 -14.22 10.36 1.19
C GLY A 469 -13.17 9.61 2.01
N SER A 470 -13.41 9.56 3.32
CA SER A 470 -12.64 8.74 4.25
C SER A 470 -12.91 7.25 4.03
N PRO A 471 -11.94 6.36 4.26
CA PRO A 471 -12.19 4.94 4.14
C PRO A 471 -13.18 4.47 5.23
N PRO A 472 -14.20 3.67 4.89
CA PRO A 472 -15.20 3.25 5.86
C PRO A 472 -14.72 2.18 6.82
N THR A 473 -15.39 2.11 7.97
CA THR A 473 -15.23 1.08 9.01
C THR A 473 -16.17 -0.11 8.85
N GLY A 474 -17.19 -0.01 7.99
CA GLY A 474 -18.13 -1.08 7.70
C GLY A 474 -18.53 -1.11 6.24
N LEU A 475 -18.67 -2.31 5.68
CA LEU A 475 -19.22 -2.53 4.35
C LEU A 475 -20.19 -3.72 4.36
N THR A 476 -21.44 -3.43 4.02
CA THR A 476 -22.45 -4.47 3.77
C THR A 476 -22.21 -5.08 2.39
N VAL A 477 -22.01 -6.40 2.34
CA VAL A 477 -21.76 -7.17 1.12
C VAL A 477 -23.07 -7.80 0.65
N ASN A 478 -23.64 -7.23 -0.41
CA ASN A 478 -24.91 -7.71 -1.02
C ASN A 478 -24.67 -8.68 -2.18
N LEU A 479 -23.50 -8.62 -2.82
CA LEU A 479 -23.08 -9.53 -3.88
C LEU A 479 -21.61 -9.86 -3.71
N LEU A 480 -21.29 -11.16 -3.75
CA LEU A 480 -19.91 -11.64 -3.87
C LEU A 480 -19.76 -12.28 -5.25
N SER A 481 -18.81 -11.81 -6.05
CA SER A 481 -18.44 -12.44 -7.33
C SER A 481 -17.03 -13.01 -7.24
N ALA A 482 -16.82 -14.19 -7.81
CA ALA A 482 -15.52 -14.87 -7.83
C ALA A 482 -15.13 -15.28 -9.25
N LEU A 483 -13.91 -14.95 -9.62
CA LEU A 483 -13.36 -15.15 -10.95
C LEU A 483 -11.93 -15.69 -10.89
N ALA A 484 -11.66 -16.65 -11.75
CA ALA A 484 -10.36 -17.22 -12.04
C ALA A 484 -10.38 -17.72 -13.47
N ALA A 485 -9.27 -17.57 -14.19
CA ALA A 485 -9.15 -17.99 -15.58
C ALA A 485 -8.75 -19.46 -15.70
N ASP A 486 -9.47 -20.19 -16.54
CA ASP A 486 -9.06 -21.52 -17.00
C ASP A 486 -8.31 -21.37 -18.33
N TYR A 487 -7.01 -21.12 -18.23
CA TYR A 487 -6.16 -20.84 -19.39
C TYR A 487 -6.05 -22.07 -20.30
N PRO A 488 -6.45 -21.97 -21.58
CA PRO A 488 -6.32 -23.07 -22.53
C PRO A 488 -4.88 -23.58 -22.66
N PRO A 489 -4.65 -24.87 -22.99
CA PRO A 489 -3.31 -25.44 -23.16
C PRO A 489 -2.46 -24.76 -24.24
N ASP A 490 -3.08 -24.04 -25.17
CA ASP A 490 -2.46 -23.27 -26.25
C ASP A 490 -2.31 -21.77 -25.93
N SER A 491 -2.68 -21.33 -24.73
CA SER A 491 -2.48 -19.96 -24.28
C SER A 491 -1.02 -19.66 -23.94
N SER A 492 -0.63 -18.39 -23.95
CA SER A 492 0.69 -17.91 -23.54
C SER A 492 0.90 -17.90 -22.02
N HIS A 493 -0.06 -18.42 -21.24
CA HIS A 493 -0.06 -18.32 -19.79
C HIS A 493 -0.12 -19.71 -19.15
N ASN A 494 0.69 -19.92 -18.11
CA ASN A 494 0.65 -21.17 -17.35
C ASN A 494 -0.70 -21.30 -16.62
N PRO A 495 -1.26 -22.50 -16.48
CA PRO A 495 -2.47 -22.73 -15.69
C PRO A 495 -2.30 -22.29 -14.22
N LEU A 496 -3.33 -21.65 -13.66
CA LEU A 496 -3.41 -21.30 -12.23
C LEU A 496 -4.41 -22.23 -11.54
N VAL A 497 -3.96 -23.44 -11.24
CA VAL A 497 -4.82 -24.50 -10.69
C VAL A 497 -5.35 -24.13 -9.31
N GLU A 498 -4.55 -23.46 -8.48
CA GLU A 498 -4.98 -23.05 -7.15
C GLU A 498 -5.95 -21.87 -7.23
N ALA A 499 -5.82 -20.98 -8.22
CA ALA A 499 -6.81 -19.93 -8.51
C ALA A 499 -8.19 -20.51 -8.92
N ILE A 500 -8.22 -21.57 -9.72
CA ILE A 500 -9.48 -22.27 -10.05
C ILE A 500 -10.10 -22.90 -8.80
N ALA A 501 -9.26 -23.51 -7.95
CA ALA A 501 -9.71 -24.06 -6.67
C ALA A 501 -10.20 -22.97 -5.69
N GLU A 502 -9.53 -21.82 -5.64
CA GLU A 502 -9.89 -20.62 -4.89
C GLU A 502 -11.28 -20.11 -5.29
N LYS A 503 -11.52 -19.93 -6.59
CA LYS A 503 -12.86 -19.59 -7.12
C LYS A 503 -13.90 -20.61 -6.69
N LYS A 504 -13.61 -21.90 -6.84
CA LYS A 504 -14.54 -22.97 -6.44
C LYS A 504 -14.86 -22.91 -4.94
N TYR A 505 -13.86 -22.69 -4.10
CA TYR A 505 -14.03 -22.56 -2.66
C TYR A 505 -15.00 -21.42 -2.32
N LEU A 506 -14.85 -20.24 -2.92
CA LEU A 506 -15.73 -19.08 -2.68
C LEU A 506 -17.17 -19.33 -3.14
N VAL A 507 -17.35 -20.02 -4.27
CA VAL A 507 -18.67 -20.43 -4.76
C VAL A 507 -19.33 -21.39 -3.78
N ASP A 508 -18.61 -22.41 -3.34
CA ASP A 508 -19.17 -23.48 -2.49
C ASP A 508 -19.48 -22.99 -1.07
N HIS A 509 -18.54 -22.26 -0.45
CA HIS A 509 -18.60 -21.86 0.97
C HIS A 509 -19.31 -20.51 1.17
N PHE A 510 -19.04 -19.54 0.30
CA PHE A 510 -19.56 -18.18 0.44
C PHE A 510 -20.69 -17.85 -0.55
N LYS A 511 -21.11 -18.81 -1.39
CA LYS A 511 -22.16 -18.62 -2.39
C LYS A 511 -21.85 -17.48 -3.35
N ALA A 512 -20.57 -17.32 -3.69
CA ALA A 512 -20.14 -16.35 -4.69
C ALA A 512 -20.80 -16.65 -6.05
N ARG A 513 -21.17 -15.60 -6.80
CA ARG A 513 -21.50 -15.70 -8.22
C ARG A 513 -20.20 -16.06 -8.96
N ALA A 514 -20.19 -17.23 -9.58
CA ALA A 514 -19.09 -17.60 -10.47
C ALA A 514 -19.15 -16.75 -11.74
N VAL A 515 -18.05 -16.07 -12.07
CA VAL A 515 -17.90 -15.29 -13.31
C VAL A 515 -16.82 -15.93 -14.17
N ALA A 516 -17.04 -16.01 -15.49
CA ALA A 516 -16.03 -16.47 -16.43
C ALA A 516 -14.94 -15.40 -16.57
N ALA A 517 -13.68 -15.80 -16.72
CA ALA A 517 -12.60 -14.84 -16.90
C ALA A 517 -12.48 -14.43 -18.37
N LYS A 518 -13.52 -13.80 -18.90
CA LYS A 518 -13.58 -13.27 -20.27
C LYS A 518 -13.96 -11.80 -20.23
N LYS A 519 -13.59 -11.06 -21.27
CA LYS A 519 -13.81 -9.61 -21.34
C LYS A 519 -15.30 -9.27 -21.23
N GLU A 520 -16.14 -9.85 -22.08
CA GLU A 520 -17.57 -9.53 -22.10
C GLU A 520 -18.25 -9.86 -20.78
N ASP A 521 -17.92 -11.00 -20.14
CA ASP A 521 -18.48 -11.36 -18.82
C ASP A 521 -18.12 -10.35 -17.72
N LEU A 522 -16.89 -9.81 -17.76
CA LEU A 522 -16.45 -8.77 -16.83
C LEU A 522 -17.09 -7.42 -17.13
N LEU A 523 -17.14 -7.04 -18.42
CA LEU A 523 -17.74 -5.79 -18.87
C LEU A 523 -19.25 -5.75 -18.65
N ASP A 524 -19.93 -6.89 -18.74
CA ASP A 524 -21.33 -7.00 -18.36
C ASP A 524 -21.48 -6.72 -16.87
N LEU A 525 -20.64 -7.31 -16.02
CA LEU A 525 -20.73 -7.13 -14.57
C LEU A 525 -20.39 -5.72 -14.08
N THR A 526 -19.50 -5.00 -14.78
CA THR A 526 -19.07 -3.64 -14.41
C THR A 526 -19.72 -2.53 -15.22
N GLY A 527 -20.49 -2.87 -16.27
CA GLY A 527 -21.11 -1.95 -17.20
C GLY A 527 -22.59 -2.25 -17.49
N SER A 528 -22.86 -3.31 -18.28
CA SER A 528 -24.21 -3.61 -18.79
C SER A 528 -25.22 -4.00 -17.70
N ASP A 529 -24.77 -4.76 -16.70
CA ASP A 529 -25.56 -5.14 -15.53
C ASP A 529 -25.77 -3.91 -14.64
N LYS A 530 -26.96 -3.82 -14.04
CA LYS A 530 -27.23 -2.78 -13.05
C LYS A 530 -26.27 -2.96 -11.86
N PRO A 531 -25.48 -1.92 -11.49
CA PRO A 531 -24.59 -2.00 -10.34
C PRO A 531 -25.32 -2.40 -9.06
N VAL A 532 -24.69 -3.25 -8.27
CA VAL A 532 -25.18 -3.69 -6.96
C VAL A 532 -24.35 -3.01 -5.88
N ALA A 533 -24.98 -2.19 -5.04
CA ALA A 533 -24.31 -1.58 -3.90
C ALA A 533 -23.73 -2.69 -3.00
N GLY A 534 -22.50 -2.54 -2.51
CA GLY A 534 -21.88 -3.58 -1.68
C GLY A 534 -21.43 -4.81 -2.48
N HIS A 535 -21.13 -4.66 -3.77
CA HIS A 535 -20.54 -5.72 -4.57
C HIS A 535 -19.06 -5.91 -4.19
N LEU A 536 -18.75 -7.09 -3.64
CA LEU A 536 -17.39 -7.57 -3.41
C LEU A 536 -16.98 -8.44 -4.60
N MET A 537 -15.88 -8.06 -5.25
CA MET A 537 -15.30 -8.84 -6.34
C MET A 537 -13.99 -9.48 -5.90
N HIS A 538 -13.87 -10.77 -6.17
CA HIS A 538 -12.64 -11.53 -6.04
C HIS A 538 -12.15 -11.99 -7.42
N MET A 539 -10.88 -11.72 -7.71
CA MET A 539 -10.25 -12.09 -8.98
C MET A 539 -8.89 -12.75 -8.72
N ALA A 540 -8.67 -13.92 -9.30
CA ALA A 540 -7.41 -14.66 -9.21
C ALA A 540 -6.89 -14.94 -10.63
N LEU A 541 -5.88 -14.20 -11.06
CA LEU A 541 -5.44 -14.12 -12.46
C LEU A 541 -3.93 -13.89 -12.55
N HIS A 542 -3.33 -14.13 -13.72
CA HIS A 542 -2.03 -13.55 -14.01
C HIS A 542 -2.16 -12.03 -14.14
N GLY A 543 -1.28 -11.33 -13.44
CA GLY A 543 -1.06 -9.90 -13.60
C GLY A 543 0.36 -9.65 -14.07
N PHE A 544 0.55 -8.63 -14.91
CA PHE A 544 1.88 -8.19 -15.30
C PHE A 544 1.92 -6.69 -15.50
N SER A 545 3.06 -6.13 -15.15
CA SER A 545 3.42 -4.75 -15.46
C SER A 545 4.14 -4.71 -16.80
N LYS A 546 3.77 -3.76 -17.66
CA LYS A 546 4.54 -3.34 -18.84
C LYS A 546 5.10 -1.93 -18.55
N PRO A 547 6.24 -1.80 -17.83
CA PRO A 547 6.72 -0.51 -17.32
C PRO A 547 7.00 0.52 -18.41
N ASP A 548 7.46 0.07 -19.59
CA ASP A 548 7.74 0.93 -20.75
C ASP A 548 6.48 1.55 -21.34
N LEU A 549 5.37 0.80 -21.30
CA LEU A 549 4.05 1.27 -21.71
C LEU A 549 3.26 1.90 -20.56
N ASN A 550 3.79 1.80 -19.34
CA ASN A 550 3.14 2.27 -18.13
C ASN A 550 1.80 1.58 -17.83
N GLU A 551 1.65 0.35 -18.29
CA GLU A 551 0.40 -0.40 -18.21
C GLU A 551 0.51 -1.53 -17.19
N GLN A 552 -0.61 -1.80 -16.53
CA GLN A 552 -0.84 -3.02 -15.75
C GLN A 552 -2.04 -3.73 -16.34
N LEU A 553 -1.86 -5.01 -16.59
CA LEU A 553 -2.83 -5.82 -17.31
C LEU A 553 -3.10 -7.12 -16.55
N LEU A 554 -4.35 -7.59 -16.69
CA LEU A 554 -4.81 -8.89 -16.24
C LEU A 554 -4.95 -9.79 -17.47
N ALA A 555 -4.35 -10.98 -17.46
CA ALA A 555 -4.60 -11.97 -18.50
C ALA A 555 -5.93 -12.68 -18.24
N LEU A 556 -6.86 -12.53 -19.17
CA LEU A 556 -8.11 -13.29 -19.22
C LEU A 556 -8.00 -14.45 -20.21
N GLU A 557 -9.02 -15.29 -20.27
CA GLU A 557 -9.12 -16.41 -21.21
C GLU A 557 -9.14 -15.94 -22.69
N ASP A 558 -9.64 -14.72 -22.94
CA ASP A 558 -9.78 -14.10 -24.27
C ASP A 558 -8.89 -12.85 -24.45
N GLY A 559 -7.85 -12.71 -23.62
CA GLY A 559 -6.77 -11.73 -23.76
C GLY A 559 -6.63 -10.74 -22.60
N ASP A 560 -5.82 -9.71 -22.80
CA ASP A 560 -5.45 -8.79 -21.71
C ASP A 560 -6.54 -7.74 -21.41
N LEU A 561 -6.73 -7.41 -20.12
CA LEU A 561 -7.63 -6.35 -19.66
C LEU A 561 -6.90 -5.36 -18.74
N SER A 562 -7.06 -4.06 -19.01
CA SER A 562 -6.55 -2.98 -18.14
C SER A 562 -7.56 -2.61 -17.07
N ALA A 563 -7.09 -1.94 -16.00
CA ALA A 563 -7.99 -1.41 -14.98
C ALA A 563 -9.01 -0.39 -15.53
N GLU A 564 -8.63 0.46 -16.48
CA GLU A 564 -9.60 1.40 -17.10
C GLU A 564 -10.69 0.66 -17.88
N ALA A 565 -10.33 -0.41 -18.61
CA ALA A 565 -11.31 -1.21 -19.32
C ALA A 565 -12.22 -1.98 -18.36
N LEU A 566 -11.68 -2.50 -17.24
CA LEU A 566 -12.46 -3.20 -16.22
C LEU A 566 -13.53 -2.30 -15.60
N PHE A 567 -13.18 -1.07 -15.21
CA PHE A 567 -14.11 -0.19 -14.51
C PHE A 567 -14.97 0.68 -15.44
N GLY A 568 -14.52 0.89 -16.68
CA GLY A 568 -15.27 1.64 -17.68
C GLY A 568 -15.54 3.11 -17.31
N PRO A 569 -16.43 3.78 -18.05
CA PRO A 569 -16.93 5.10 -17.68
C PRO A 569 -17.84 5.04 -16.46
N TYR A 570 -17.95 6.14 -15.73
CA TYR A 570 -18.89 6.29 -14.62
C TYR A 570 -19.56 7.66 -14.71
N PHE A 571 -20.79 7.76 -14.20
CA PHE A 571 -21.54 8.99 -14.10
C PHE A 571 -21.79 9.37 -12.64
N CYS A 572 -22.08 10.65 -12.43
CA CYS A 572 -22.13 11.22 -11.11
C CYS A 572 -23.42 10.78 -10.40
N GLY A 573 -23.28 10.30 -9.16
CA GLY A 573 -24.37 9.64 -8.44
C GLY A 573 -24.58 8.17 -8.79
N ASP A 574 -23.77 7.58 -9.68
CA ASP A 574 -23.85 6.13 -9.92
C ASP A 574 -23.45 5.34 -8.68
N VAL A 575 -24.08 4.19 -8.49
CA VAL A 575 -23.61 3.21 -7.50
C VAL A 575 -22.31 2.60 -8.05
N PRO A 576 -21.23 2.51 -7.24
CA PRO A 576 -19.98 1.94 -7.72
C PRO A 576 -20.19 0.49 -8.16
N ALA A 577 -19.67 0.15 -9.34
CA ALA A 577 -19.77 -1.20 -9.90
C ALA A 577 -19.15 -2.27 -8.98
N ILE A 578 -18.10 -1.89 -8.26
CA ILE A 578 -17.41 -2.72 -7.26
C ILE A 578 -17.22 -1.85 -6.02
N SER A 579 -17.61 -2.35 -4.85
CA SER A 579 -17.41 -1.68 -3.56
C SER A 579 -16.18 -2.20 -2.82
N PHE A 580 -15.78 -3.44 -3.04
CA PHE A 580 -14.53 -4.00 -2.52
C PHE A 580 -13.90 -4.95 -3.53
N LEU A 581 -12.59 -4.83 -3.76
CA LEU A 581 -11.86 -5.67 -4.72
C LEU A 581 -10.73 -6.41 -4.02
N PHE A 582 -10.81 -7.74 -3.99
CA PHE A 582 -9.67 -8.61 -3.72
C PHE A 582 -9.10 -9.05 -5.06
N LEU A 583 -7.92 -8.54 -5.41
CA LEU A 583 -7.24 -8.88 -6.66
C LEU A 583 -5.99 -9.71 -6.38
N ASN A 584 -6.14 -11.02 -6.45
CA ASN A 584 -5.07 -12.00 -6.33
C ASN A 584 -4.34 -12.16 -7.68
N ALA A 585 -3.67 -11.10 -8.11
CA ALA A 585 -2.91 -11.09 -9.36
C ALA A 585 -1.54 -10.42 -9.17
N CYS A 586 -0.50 -11.01 -9.73
CA CYS A 586 0.88 -10.57 -9.57
C CYS A 586 1.09 -9.12 -10.03
N GLN A 587 1.90 -8.34 -9.29
CA GLN A 587 2.38 -7.00 -9.66
C GLN A 587 1.34 -5.89 -9.82
N VAL A 588 0.05 -6.18 -9.66
CA VAL A 588 -1.03 -5.19 -9.85
C VAL A 588 -1.15 -4.18 -8.71
N ALA A 589 -0.61 -4.45 -7.52
CA ALA A 589 -0.61 -3.45 -6.43
C ALA A 589 0.48 -2.38 -6.58
N THR A 590 1.37 -2.51 -7.57
CA THR A 590 2.33 -1.44 -7.90
C THR A 590 1.58 -0.23 -8.48
N ALA A 591 2.12 0.98 -8.34
CA ALA A 591 1.55 2.13 -9.05
C ALA A 591 2.13 2.21 -10.47
N GLY A 592 1.26 2.43 -11.46
CA GLY A 592 1.63 2.88 -12.80
C GLY A 592 1.61 4.41 -12.90
N ASN A 593 1.90 4.97 -14.08
CA ASN A 593 1.72 6.41 -14.37
C ASN A 593 0.95 6.66 -15.69
N THR A 594 0.07 7.66 -15.67
CA THR A 594 -0.50 8.25 -16.89
C THR A 594 -0.66 9.75 -16.60
N LEU A 595 -0.06 10.60 -17.44
CA LEU A 595 -0.24 12.07 -17.45
C LEU A 595 -0.35 12.75 -16.06
N GLY A 596 0.58 12.46 -15.14
CA GLY A 596 0.68 13.20 -13.88
C GLY A 596 -0.36 12.83 -12.82
N GLN A 597 -1.02 11.68 -12.97
CA GLN A 597 -1.82 11.04 -11.93
C GLN A 597 -1.27 9.63 -11.67
N ALA A 598 -1.35 9.15 -10.43
CA ALA A 598 -1.09 7.74 -10.13
C ALA A 598 -2.00 6.88 -11.01
N SER A 599 -1.40 6.13 -11.93
CA SER A 599 -2.11 5.13 -12.70
C SER A 599 -1.80 3.74 -12.14
N GLY A 600 -2.28 2.69 -12.81
CA GLY A 600 -2.30 1.34 -12.27
C GLY A 600 -3.54 1.06 -11.42
N PHE A 601 -3.69 -0.18 -10.98
CA PHE A 601 -4.90 -0.65 -10.30
C PHE A 601 -5.25 0.19 -9.07
N PRO A 602 -4.35 0.46 -8.09
CA PRO A 602 -4.75 1.19 -6.89
C PRO A 602 -5.39 2.56 -7.17
N GLY A 603 -4.79 3.35 -8.06
CA GLY A 603 -5.30 4.67 -8.42
C GLY A 603 -6.66 4.60 -9.14
N ILE A 604 -6.78 3.72 -10.14
CA ILE A 604 -8.04 3.58 -10.90
C ILE A 604 -9.14 3.00 -10.00
N VAL A 605 -8.86 1.92 -9.27
CA VAL A 605 -9.80 1.22 -8.38
C VAL A 605 -10.41 2.20 -7.36
N LEU A 606 -9.57 2.97 -6.65
CA LEU A 606 -10.05 3.89 -5.61
C LEU A 606 -10.80 5.09 -6.21
N THR A 607 -10.37 5.63 -7.35
CA THR A 607 -11.07 6.75 -8.02
C THR A 607 -12.38 6.34 -8.67
N LYS A 608 -12.65 5.04 -8.79
CA LYS A 608 -13.93 4.47 -9.26
C LYS A 608 -14.83 4.03 -8.10
N GLY A 609 -14.58 4.52 -6.88
CA GLY A 609 -15.45 4.36 -5.72
C GLY A 609 -15.31 3.04 -4.97
N VAL A 610 -14.25 2.28 -5.21
CA VAL A 610 -13.95 1.08 -4.42
C VAL A 610 -13.51 1.51 -3.02
N LEU A 611 -14.19 0.95 -2.01
CA LEU A 611 -14.05 1.32 -0.60
C LEU A 611 -13.02 0.45 0.16
N GLY A 612 -12.55 -0.63 -0.47
CA GLY A 612 -11.43 -1.43 0.00
C GLY A 612 -10.81 -2.24 -1.13
N PHE A 613 -9.48 -2.24 -1.19
CA PHE A 613 -8.72 -2.92 -2.23
C PHE A 613 -7.53 -3.66 -1.64
N LEU A 614 -7.41 -4.95 -1.97
CA LEU A 614 -6.34 -5.82 -1.49
C LEU A 614 -5.68 -6.53 -2.68
N ALA A 615 -4.37 -6.35 -2.82
CA ALA A 615 -3.60 -6.95 -3.92
C ALA A 615 -2.11 -7.11 -3.56
N PRO A 616 -1.39 -8.06 -4.19
CA PRO A 616 0.03 -8.25 -3.97
C PRO A 616 0.91 -7.31 -4.81
N LEU A 617 2.03 -6.83 -4.22
CA LEU A 617 3.02 -5.96 -4.88
C LEU A 617 3.92 -6.69 -5.88
N TRP A 618 4.19 -7.97 -5.65
CA TRP A 618 5.07 -8.79 -6.49
C TRP A 618 4.41 -10.14 -6.80
N ASN A 619 5.14 -11.02 -7.48
CA ASN A 619 4.62 -12.33 -7.85
C ASN A 619 4.40 -13.18 -6.60
N VAL A 620 3.21 -13.78 -6.49
CA VAL A 620 2.85 -14.66 -5.37
C VAL A 620 2.85 -16.11 -5.81
N HIS A 621 3.13 -17.02 -4.87
CA HIS A 621 3.06 -18.46 -5.13
C HIS A 621 1.62 -18.92 -4.99
N ASP A 622 1.04 -19.48 -6.05
CA ASP A 622 -0.39 -19.87 -6.13
C ASP A 622 -0.80 -20.77 -4.94
N VAL A 623 0.05 -21.73 -4.58
CA VAL A 623 -0.13 -22.68 -3.46
C VAL A 623 -0.22 -21.99 -2.09
N ILE A 624 0.38 -20.81 -1.93
CA ILE A 624 0.32 -20.01 -0.70
C ILE A 624 -0.77 -18.93 -0.80
N ALA A 625 -1.03 -18.41 -1.99
CA ALA A 625 -2.04 -17.39 -2.26
C ALA A 625 -3.46 -17.90 -1.97
N ARG A 626 -3.79 -19.15 -2.37
CA ARG A 626 -5.09 -19.76 -2.06
C ARG A 626 -5.39 -19.85 -0.57
N PRO A 627 -4.61 -20.55 0.27
CA PRO A 627 -4.93 -20.63 1.69
C PRO A 627 -4.90 -19.26 2.38
N PHE A 628 -4.16 -18.28 1.85
CA PHE A 628 -4.22 -16.90 2.34
C PHE A 628 -5.58 -16.24 2.05
N SER A 629 -6.11 -16.37 0.82
CA SER A 629 -7.41 -15.80 0.44
C SER A 629 -8.57 -16.51 1.14
N GLU A 630 -8.54 -17.84 1.24
CA GLU A 630 -9.56 -18.63 1.94
C GLU A 630 -9.64 -18.18 3.42
N ALA A 631 -8.50 -18.14 4.11
CA ALA A 631 -8.44 -17.69 5.50
C ALA A 631 -8.85 -16.22 5.65
N PHE A 632 -8.55 -15.35 4.68
CA PHE A 632 -9.03 -13.98 4.68
C PHE A 632 -10.56 -13.94 4.68
N TYR A 633 -11.25 -14.68 3.82
CA TYR A 633 -12.72 -14.68 3.75
C TYR A 633 -13.37 -15.36 4.95
N GLU A 634 -12.80 -16.45 5.47
CA GLU A 634 -13.28 -17.10 6.70
C GLU A 634 -13.30 -16.13 7.88
N GLU A 635 -12.22 -15.38 8.09
CA GLU A 635 -12.10 -14.47 9.21
C GLU A 635 -12.87 -13.17 9.00
N THR A 636 -12.84 -12.59 7.80
CA THR A 636 -13.48 -11.29 7.54
C THR A 636 -14.96 -11.41 7.24
N LEU A 637 -15.35 -12.17 6.22
CA LEU A 637 -16.74 -12.31 5.79
C LEU A 637 -17.50 -13.35 6.60
N GLY A 638 -16.82 -14.43 7.01
CA GLY A 638 -17.41 -15.50 7.82
C GLY A 638 -17.61 -15.13 9.30
N LYS A 639 -16.62 -14.46 9.91
CA LYS A 639 -16.64 -14.08 11.34
C LYS A 639 -16.81 -12.59 11.60
N GLY A 640 -16.80 -11.74 10.57
CA GLY A 640 -16.98 -10.29 10.72
C GLY A 640 -15.79 -9.58 11.37
N ARG A 641 -14.59 -10.16 11.34
CA ARG A 641 -13.40 -9.55 11.98
C ARG A 641 -12.86 -8.36 11.16
N PRO A 642 -12.24 -7.37 11.82
CA PRO A 642 -11.59 -6.26 11.12
C PRO A 642 -10.50 -6.72 10.15
N ILE A 643 -10.50 -6.18 8.93
CA ILE A 643 -9.53 -6.57 7.89
C ILE A 643 -8.08 -6.36 8.33
N GLY A 644 -7.75 -5.22 8.97
CA GLY A 644 -6.38 -4.93 9.40
C GLY A 644 -5.86 -5.91 10.46
N GLU A 645 -6.75 -6.43 11.32
CA GLU A 645 -6.43 -7.47 12.30
C GLU A 645 -6.15 -8.81 11.62
N VAL A 646 -7.03 -9.22 10.71
CA VAL A 646 -6.89 -10.48 9.96
C VAL A 646 -5.61 -10.46 9.12
N LEU A 647 -5.35 -9.36 8.40
CA LEU A 647 -4.15 -9.26 7.56
C LEU A 647 -2.85 -9.28 8.39
N LEU A 648 -2.84 -8.67 9.57
CA LEU A 648 -1.70 -8.77 10.49
C LEU A 648 -1.41 -10.23 10.84
N GLU A 649 -2.43 -10.99 11.25
CA GLU A 649 -2.30 -12.39 11.63
C GLU A 649 -1.86 -13.27 10.45
N LEU A 650 -2.45 -13.07 9.28
CA LEU A 650 -2.10 -13.84 8.08
C LEU A 650 -0.66 -13.55 7.63
N ARG A 651 -0.23 -12.28 7.68
CA ARG A 651 1.16 -11.90 7.36
C ARG A 651 2.15 -12.50 8.34
N ARG A 652 1.85 -12.54 9.64
CA ARG A 652 2.72 -13.15 10.67
C ARG A 652 2.94 -14.66 10.49
N LYS A 653 2.12 -15.35 9.68
CA LYS A 653 2.28 -16.77 9.34
C LYS A 653 3.28 -17.02 8.21
N PHE A 654 3.92 -15.98 7.65
CA PHE A 654 4.91 -16.17 6.60
C PHE A 654 6.07 -17.06 7.07
N ASP A 655 6.58 -17.90 6.17
CA ASP A 655 7.84 -18.61 6.37
C ASP A 655 8.73 -18.31 5.18
N TYR A 656 9.73 -17.46 5.40
CA TYR A 656 10.65 -17.07 4.34
C TYR A 656 11.33 -18.26 3.67
N LYS A 657 11.46 -19.42 4.32
CA LYS A 657 12.06 -20.62 3.69
C LYS A 657 11.19 -21.15 2.55
N THR A 658 9.88 -20.95 2.62
CA THR A 658 8.91 -21.45 1.64
C THR A 658 8.46 -20.35 0.70
N SER A 659 8.08 -19.17 1.22
CA SER A 659 7.61 -18.04 0.41
C SER A 659 7.55 -16.73 1.20
N LEU A 660 7.68 -15.61 0.48
CA LEU A 660 7.37 -14.25 0.96
C LEU A 660 5.96 -13.77 0.53
N THR A 661 5.12 -14.66 -0.02
CA THR A 661 3.80 -14.35 -0.57
C THR A 661 2.92 -13.55 0.40
N GLN A 662 2.83 -13.95 1.67
CA GLN A 662 1.95 -13.26 2.62
C GLN A 662 2.35 -11.80 2.83
N LEU A 663 3.64 -11.46 2.72
CA LEU A 663 4.15 -10.09 2.88
C LEU A 663 3.86 -9.21 1.67
N ALA A 664 3.48 -9.79 0.52
CA ALA A 664 3.24 -9.04 -0.71
C ALA A 664 1.96 -8.20 -0.67
N TYR A 665 0.96 -8.62 0.09
CA TYR A 665 -0.38 -8.04 0.04
C TYR A 665 -0.46 -6.67 0.73
N ILE A 666 -0.81 -5.65 -0.04
CA ILE A 666 -1.09 -4.29 0.43
C ILE A 666 -2.58 -4.03 0.42
N TYR A 667 -3.04 -3.37 1.47
CA TYR A 667 -4.44 -3.10 1.71
C TYR A 667 -4.69 -1.60 1.68
N TYR A 668 -5.50 -1.17 0.72
CA TYR A 668 -6.08 0.15 0.68
C TYR A 668 -7.46 0.11 1.34
N GLY A 669 -7.62 0.79 2.45
CA GLY A 669 -8.86 0.82 3.23
C GLY A 669 -8.60 1.05 4.71
N HIS A 670 -9.69 1.21 5.46
CA HIS A 670 -9.60 1.44 6.90
C HIS A 670 -9.15 0.14 7.60
N PRO A 671 -8.16 0.16 8.51
CA PRO A 671 -7.72 -1.02 9.27
C PRO A 671 -8.86 -1.71 10.03
N ALA A 672 -9.83 -0.93 10.50
CA ALA A 672 -10.99 -1.45 11.22
C ALA A 672 -12.17 -1.86 10.32
N LEU A 673 -12.04 -1.85 8.99
CA LEU A 673 -13.13 -2.23 8.08
C LEU A 673 -13.63 -3.65 8.38
N LYS A 674 -14.93 -3.77 8.66
CA LYS A 674 -15.64 -5.04 8.81
C LYS A 674 -16.55 -5.28 7.61
N LEU A 675 -16.50 -6.49 7.06
CA LEU A 675 -17.40 -6.94 6.01
C LEU A 675 -18.61 -7.63 6.66
N LYS A 676 -19.82 -7.20 6.32
CA LYS A 676 -21.08 -7.77 6.84
C LYS A 676 -21.87 -8.36 5.67
N LYS A 677 -22.06 -9.68 5.63
CA LYS A 677 -22.89 -10.33 4.60
C LYS A 677 -24.37 -10.18 4.95
N THR A 678 -25.21 -9.86 3.96
CA THR A 678 -26.68 -9.87 4.11
C THR A 678 -27.29 -11.26 4.05
#